data_AF-A0A1V3TGK8-F1
#
_entry.id   AF-A0A1V3TGK8-F1
#
_cell.length_a   1.000
_cell.length_b   1.000
_cell.length_c   1.000
_cell.angle_alpha   90.00
_cell.angle_beta   90.00
_cell.angle_gamma   90.00
#
_symmetry.space_group_name_H-M   'P 1'
#
loop_
_entity.id
_entity.type
_entity.pdbx_description
1 polymer ?
#
loop_
_entity_poly.entity_id
_entity_poly.type
_entity_poly.pdbx_seq_one_letter_code
_entity_poly.pdbx_strand_id
1 'polypeptide(L)'
;MNKIFKSKWNIATQTYVACSELTRRAGKVAGSAVLLSSVLVAPAMAISVNEDIQFTATSPAANGEPVAAQYNSQGTVAIDDITIKMSPADGTTWAIPKGVIVRGASDVTVSGKANISVTMPSESNPGRSADSNAAYAIAVGYDYGGGNAGDIAKLTVGDTDIKVTNTPNTKLGTVSLSGATMPSGQQLSGIRIYRTTGAIPEFISTGTLNIDVTDSSTAKIGDYLTGIYIAGDGANAILNNSNIKVVANGAHSAALKIGKPDLPNPTHPAEYKGATITSNGKMVLDTTGTSESATVRLFGTNSKLIADSETSSGEIHSGNSAVVFDVQDYANKVTYFITAPVSRNENGTNQEVRLRDTIIDTVSDTASLIKARAVKENSLAVSMAGARVASWFNNGDFATTNAKFTLSGEKSIATAAKDGWLVEVQSVSGAASSLAVNLKDKATVVGLMDKQTIGTSSANLNVNIDNATWELNKKGSNVEQRSTVTALALANGAILDAAKHISSLTQSELDIQLADAKTALETAKTKLTDAENMQKYSWETDERFQTRKAAAIKTTTEQVANSQATLDNIQKLSDAGEQKQSAFIVKLTSDGKANDGTLENGGVINLANDRTNDTLTIEGNYKGSDGTLKVNTEWNSPGDVAGSNSTSDKLVITGNAEGKTTVLSVTKAGVENIIDGTIGSIAADLNANSAIVVEVKGTDAAPGTTFSGTAKTSGAGELQLAQRDNNGVTEYYWTITAVNPTPPTPTPTPTPTPTPTPTPTPTPTPTPTPTPTPTPTPTPTPPQTPVQTSLRIPTALAATTLHFSNKAPLFLLHRFHLT
;
A
#
# COMPACT_ATOMS: atom_id res chain seq x y z
N MET A 1 -15.33 -13.41 48.93
CA MET A 1 -16.57 -14.21 48.77
C MET A 1 -17.74 -13.41 49.30
N ASN A 2 -18.66 -13.00 48.43
CA ASN A 2 -20.06 -12.73 48.79
C ASN A 2 -20.94 -13.21 47.63
N LYS A 3 -22.03 -13.88 48.00
CA LYS A 3 -22.77 -14.85 47.19
C LYS A 3 -23.71 -14.19 46.18
N ILE A 4 -23.82 -14.82 45.02
CA ILE A 4 -24.86 -14.62 44.00
C ILE A 4 -26.24 -14.88 44.62
N PHE A 5 -27.20 -13.97 44.44
CA PHE A 5 -28.62 -14.26 44.67
C PHE A 5 -29.36 -14.48 43.35
N LYS A 6 -30.24 -15.49 43.40
CA LYS A 6 -30.85 -16.23 42.29
C LYS A 6 -31.40 -15.36 41.16
N SER A 7 -30.99 -15.69 39.94
CA SER A 7 -31.66 -15.27 38.72
C SER A 7 -32.98 -16.05 38.57
N LYS A 8 -34.07 -15.36 38.18
CA LYS A 8 -35.33 -16.02 37.80
C LYS A 8 -35.50 -15.88 36.29
N TRP A 9 -35.70 -17.02 35.64
CA TRP A 9 -35.98 -17.12 34.21
C TRP A 9 -37.37 -16.55 33.90
N ASN A 10 -37.45 -15.57 33.01
CA ASN A 10 -38.72 -15.09 32.48
C ASN A 10 -39.06 -15.83 31.18
N ILE A 11 -40.08 -16.69 31.22
CA ILE A 11 -40.52 -17.52 30.09
C ILE A 11 -41.07 -16.66 28.93
N ALA A 12 -41.61 -15.48 29.19
CA ALA A 12 -42.20 -14.61 28.16
C ALA A 12 -41.15 -13.79 27.40
N THR A 13 -39.99 -13.49 28.00
CA THR A 13 -38.94 -12.64 27.39
C THR A 13 -37.59 -13.34 27.22
N GLN A 14 -37.49 -14.63 27.56
CA GLN A 14 -36.26 -15.45 27.48
C GLN A 14 -34.99 -14.77 28.04
N THR A 15 -35.13 -14.03 29.14
CA THR A 15 -34.04 -13.25 29.75
C THR A 15 -33.98 -13.50 31.26
N TYR A 16 -32.78 -13.35 31.82
CA TYR A 16 -32.56 -13.33 33.26
C TYR A 16 -32.64 -11.89 33.77
N VAL A 17 -33.46 -11.65 34.79
CA VAL A 17 -33.50 -10.36 35.49
C VAL A 17 -32.64 -10.46 36.73
N ALA A 18 -31.63 -9.58 36.84
CA ALA A 18 -30.91 -9.33 38.07
C ALA A 18 -31.51 -8.11 38.77
N CYS A 19 -31.97 -8.25 40.01
CA CYS A 19 -32.35 -7.12 40.86
C CYS A 19 -31.19 -6.82 41.82
N SER A 20 -30.71 -5.58 41.83
CA SER A 20 -29.95 -5.04 42.96
C SER A 20 -30.93 -4.41 43.97
N GLU A 21 -30.60 -4.52 45.25
CA GLU A 21 -31.45 -4.08 46.34
C GLU A 21 -31.22 -2.60 46.61
N LEU A 22 -32.00 -1.72 45.97
CA LEU A 22 -32.12 -0.31 46.38
C LEU A 22 -33.51 0.23 45.99
N THR A 23 -34.48 0.04 46.90
CA THR A 23 -35.32 1.08 47.52
C THR A 23 -36.46 0.39 48.26
N ARG A 24 -36.30 0.16 49.56
CA ARG A 24 -37.40 -0.23 50.45
C ARG A 24 -38.03 1.03 51.04
N ARG A 25 -39.12 1.52 50.42
CA ARG A 25 -40.33 2.14 51.02
C ARG A 25 -40.95 3.19 50.07
N ALA A 26 -42.05 2.83 49.40
CA ALA A 26 -43.36 3.49 49.52
C ALA A 26 -44.37 2.90 48.51
N GLY A 27 -45.51 2.43 49.02
CA GLY A 27 -46.80 2.43 48.29
C GLY A 27 -47.07 1.34 47.26
N LYS A 28 -47.96 0.40 47.61
CA LYS A 28 -48.75 -0.39 46.65
C LYS A 28 -49.51 0.54 45.68
N VAL A 29 -49.36 0.36 44.37
CA VAL A 29 -50.44 0.55 43.39
C VAL A 29 -50.30 -0.53 42.31
N ALA A 30 -51.37 -1.28 42.08
CA ALA A 30 -51.50 -2.22 40.98
C ALA A 30 -51.95 -1.46 39.72
N GLY A 31 -51.38 -1.76 38.56
CA GLY A 31 -51.87 -1.27 37.27
C GLY A 31 -50.75 -0.98 36.27
N SER A 32 -50.88 -1.57 35.09
CA SER A 32 -50.04 -1.45 33.90
C SER A 32 -49.64 -0.02 33.53
N ALA A 33 -48.37 0.23 33.20
CA ALA A 33 -47.98 1.32 32.27
C ALA A 33 -46.52 1.23 31.80
N VAL A 34 -46.38 1.48 30.50
CA VAL A 34 -45.20 1.91 29.74
C VAL A 34 -44.53 3.13 30.40
N LEU A 35 -43.21 3.17 30.48
CA LEU A 35 -42.45 4.37 30.86
C LEU A 35 -41.83 5.00 29.60
N LEU A 36 -42.55 5.96 29.02
CA LEU A 36 -41.95 7.13 28.36
C LEU A 36 -41.37 8.02 29.47
N SER A 37 -40.11 8.45 29.35
CA SER A 37 -39.59 9.55 30.18
C SER A 37 -39.55 10.83 29.36
N SER A 38 -40.43 11.77 29.70
CA SER A 38 -40.43 13.15 29.25
C SER A 38 -39.41 14.01 30.00
N VAL A 39 -38.98 15.06 29.32
CA VAL A 39 -38.02 16.11 29.70
C VAL A 39 -38.27 16.69 31.10
N LEU A 40 -37.22 16.70 31.93
CA LEU A 40 -36.98 17.74 32.93
C LEU A 40 -35.51 18.19 32.83
N VAL A 41 -35.30 19.47 32.58
CA VAL A 41 -33.99 20.14 32.58
C VAL A 41 -33.53 20.33 34.03
N ALA A 42 -32.40 19.73 34.41
CA ALA A 42 -31.60 20.04 35.59
C ALA A 42 -30.12 19.74 35.29
N PRO A 43 -29.14 20.49 35.84
CA PRO A 43 -27.79 20.52 35.33
C PRO A 43 -27.05 19.21 35.59
N ALA A 44 -26.10 18.90 34.69
CA ALA A 44 -25.23 17.75 34.73
C ALA A 44 -24.61 17.54 36.12
N MET A 45 -25.07 16.51 36.83
CA MET A 45 -24.28 15.88 37.88
C MET A 45 -23.55 14.70 37.25
N ALA A 46 -22.26 14.86 37.02
CA ALA A 46 -21.37 13.73 36.77
C ALA A 46 -21.40 12.83 38.00
N ILE A 47 -22.12 11.71 37.92
CA ILE A 47 -22.01 10.63 38.88
C ILE A 47 -20.75 9.85 38.49
N SER A 48 -19.61 10.20 39.09
CA SER A 48 -18.44 9.32 39.09
C SER A 48 -18.69 8.23 40.15
N VAL A 49 -19.11 7.05 39.73
CA VAL A 49 -19.10 5.88 40.60
C VAL A 49 -17.66 5.36 40.62
N ASN A 50 -16.88 5.75 41.62
CA ASN A 50 -15.57 5.16 41.92
C ASN A 50 -15.77 3.86 42.73
N GLU A 51 -16.33 2.83 42.10
CA GLU A 51 -16.21 1.45 42.56
C GLU A 51 -15.64 0.66 41.38
N ASP A 52 -14.63 -0.20 41.60
CA ASP A 52 -13.99 -1.01 40.55
C ASP A 52 -15.04 -1.83 39.77
N ILE A 53 -15.56 -1.31 38.64
CA ILE A 53 -16.58 -2.02 37.84
C ILE A 53 -15.87 -3.03 36.94
N GLN A 54 -15.61 -4.21 37.48
CA GLN A 54 -15.22 -5.39 36.70
C GLN A 54 -16.46 -5.96 36.01
N PHE A 55 -16.65 -5.68 34.71
CA PHE A 55 -17.71 -6.33 33.95
C PHE A 55 -17.22 -7.69 33.43
N THR A 56 -17.73 -8.77 34.02
CA THR A 56 -17.53 -10.15 33.52
C THR A 56 -18.85 -10.69 32.99
N ALA A 57 -18.97 -10.87 31.68
CA ALA A 57 -20.08 -11.58 31.06
C ALA A 57 -19.60 -12.91 30.47
N THR A 58 -19.99 -14.00 31.12
CA THR A 58 -19.95 -15.36 30.59
C THR A 58 -21.38 -15.81 30.31
N SER A 59 -22.00 -15.33 29.24
CA SER A 59 -23.26 -15.89 28.78
C SER A 59 -22.95 -17.08 27.87
N PRO A 60 -23.60 -18.26 28.04
CA PRO A 60 -23.74 -19.14 26.90
C PRO A 60 -24.42 -18.34 25.79
N ALA A 61 -23.85 -18.33 24.59
CA ALA A 61 -24.51 -17.71 23.45
C ALA A 61 -25.77 -18.54 23.14
N ALA A 62 -26.92 -18.12 23.68
CA ALA A 62 -28.21 -18.71 23.33
C ALA A 62 -28.54 -18.41 21.87
N ASN A 63 -29.48 -19.17 21.29
CA ASN A 63 -29.89 -18.94 19.92
C ASN A 63 -30.37 -17.48 19.72
N GLY A 64 -30.00 -16.86 18.60
CA GLY A 64 -30.32 -15.46 18.31
C GLY A 64 -29.13 -14.51 18.37
N GLU A 65 -29.35 -13.27 18.81
CA GLU A 65 -28.34 -12.20 18.89
C GLU A 65 -28.02 -11.84 20.35
N PRO A 66 -27.25 -12.67 21.07
CA PRO A 66 -26.83 -12.31 22.40
C PRO A 66 -25.85 -11.13 22.33
N VAL A 67 -26.07 -10.13 23.17
CA VAL A 67 -25.20 -8.95 23.32
C VAL A 67 -24.69 -8.92 24.77
N ALA A 68 -23.37 -8.89 24.97
CA ALA A 68 -22.82 -8.88 26.33
C ALA A 68 -22.99 -7.51 27.01
N ALA A 69 -22.65 -6.41 26.33
CA ALA A 69 -22.83 -5.05 26.83
C ALA A 69 -23.32 -4.10 25.74
N GLN A 70 -24.24 -3.20 26.08
CA GLN A 70 -24.80 -2.23 25.16
C GLN A 70 -25.00 -0.87 25.81
N TYR A 71 -24.53 0.18 25.13
CA TYR A 71 -24.66 1.58 25.51
C TYR A 71 -25.33 2.34 24.36
N ASN A 72 -26.51 2.91 24.62
CA ASN A 72 -27.35 3.56 23.61
C ASN A 72 -28.12 4.79 24.11
N SER A 73 -27.71 5.35 25.26
CA SER A 73 -28.33 6.51 25.88
C SER A 73 -27.36 7.70 25.89
N GLN A 74 -27.89 8.92 25.88
CA GLN A 74 -27.05 10.12 26.05
C GLN A 74 -26.29 10.08 27.37
N GLY A 75 -24.96 10.22 27.30
CA GLY A 75 -24.12 10.35 28.50
C GLY A 75 -22.72 9.76 28.34
N THR A 76 -21.88 10.08 29.32
CA THR A 76 -20.53 9.55 29.47
C THR A 76 -20.52 8.36 30.42
N VAL A 77 -19.87 7.26 30.04
CA VAL A 77 -19.68 6.07 30.87
C VAL A 77 -18.19 5.80 31.01
N ALA A 78 -17.69 5.70 32.24
CA ALA A 78 -16.32 5.28 32.54
C ALA A 78 -16.34 3.86 33.10
N ILE A 79 -15.43 3.03 32.60
CA ILE A 79 -15.23 1.63 32.98
C ILE A 79 -13.74 1.46 33.26
N ASP A 80 -13.39 0.74 34.33
CA ASP A 80 -12.00 0.40 34.60
C ASP A 80 -11.56 -0.74 33.68
N ASP A 81 -11.93 -1.98 33.96
CA ASP A 81 -11.62 -3.13 33.11
C ASP A 81 -12.89 -3.78 32.55
N ILE A 82 -12.78 -4.35 31.35
CA ILE A 82 -13.85 -5.17 30.76
C ILE A 82 -13.32 -6.53 30.35
N THR A 83 -13.99 -7.59 30.78
CA THR A 83 -13.68 -8.97 30.37
C THR A 83 -14.95 -9.68 29.87
N ILE A 84 -15.01 -9.95 28.58
CA ILE A 84 -16.15 -10.61 27.93
C ILE A 84 -15.67 -11.92 27.32
N LYS A 85 -16.36 -13.02 27.65
CA LYS A 85 -16.16 -14.31 26.99
C LYS A 85 -17.49 -14.90 26.59
N MET A 86 -17.78 -14.83 25.29
CA MET A 86 -18.98 -15.40 24.69
C MET A 86 -18.62 -16.71 24.00
N SER A 87 -19.03 -17.82 24.59
CA SER A 87 -18.86 -19.16 24.02
C SER A 87 -20.24 -19.80 23.80
N PRO A 88 -20.40 -20.65 22.77
CA PRO A 88 -21.62 -21.41 22.55
C PRO A 88 -21.99 -22.26 23.76
N ALA A 89 -23.29 -22.37 24.08
CA ALA A 89 -23.78 -23.43 24.96
C ALA A 89 -23.84 -24.78 24.23
N ASP A 90 -23.81 -25.87 24.97
CA ASP A 90 -24.07 -27.21 24.43
C ASP A 90 -25.41 -27.25 23.66
N GLY A 91 -25.38 -27.77 22.43
CA GLY A 91 -26.56 -27.85 21.55
C GLY A 91 -26.96 -26.54 20.88
N THR A 92 -26.18 -25.46 21.01
CA THR A 92 -26.42 -24.21 20.26
C THR A 92 -26.11 -24.43 18.78
N THR A 93 -27.13 -24.29 17.94
CA THR A 93 -26.99 -24.53 16.49
C THR A 93 -26.98 -23.24 15.67
N TRP A 94 -27.34 -22.10 16.26
CA TRP A 94 -27.35 -20.78 15.60
C TRP A 94 -27.29 -19.61 16.61
N ALA A 95 -26.15 -18.93 16.72
CA ALA A 95 -26.05 -17.65 17.44
C ALA A 95 -25.12 -16.65 16.74
N ILE A 96 -25.45 -15.36 16.81
CA ILE A 96 -24.69 -14.24 16.22
C ILE A 96 -24.20 -13.26 17.32
N PRO A 97 -23.31 -13.71 18.24
CA PRO A 97 -22.93 -12.98 19.44
C PRO A 97 -22.23 -11.65 19.17
N LYS A 98 -22.53 -10.64 20.01
CA LYS A 98 -21.88 -9.33 20.03
C LYS A 98 -21.31 -9.05 21.42
N GLY A 99 -20.05 -8.65 21.51
CA GLY A 99 -19.41 -8.29 22.77
C GLY A 99 -19.96 -6.95 23.30
N VAL A 100 -19.36 -5.86 22.85
CA VAL A 100 -19.75 -4.49 23.24
C VAL A 100 -20.39 -3.77 22.07
N ILE A 101 -21.51 -3.08 22.31
CA ILE A 101 -22.12 -2.16 21.35
C ILE A 101 -22.21 -0.77 21.96
N VAL A 102 -21.62 0.23 21.30
CA VAL A 102 -21.74 1.65 21.63
C VAL A 102 -22.43 2.36 20.47
N ARG A 103 -23.58 2.98 20.72
CA ARG A 103 -24.39 3.66 19.68
C ARG A 103 -25.16 4.84 20.26
N GLY A 104 -25.88 5.56 19.41
CA GLY A 104 -26.53 6.80 19.81
C GLY A 104 -25.52 7.84 20.25
N ALA A 105 -25.94 8.82 21.03
CA ALA A 105 -25.08 9.86 21.58
C ALA A 105 -24.35 9.40 22.87
N SER A 106 -23.75 8.21 22.83
CA SER A 106 -23.02 7.62 23.97
C SER A 106 -21.52 7.92 23.87
N ASP A 107 -20.88 8.21 24.99
CA ASP A 107 -19.43 8.35 25.12
C ASP A 107 -18.90 7.38 26.18
N VAL A 108 -18.25 6.30 25.76
CA VAL A 108 -17.79 5.23 26.64
C VAL A 108 -16.27 5.22 26.68
N THR A 109 -15.70 5.20 27.89
CA THR A 109 -14.25 5.08 28.11
C THR A 109 -13.96 3.85 28.96
N VAL A 110 -13.09 2.97 28.45
CA VAL A 110 -12.49 1.86 29.20
C VAL A 110 -11.05 2.23 29.50
N SER A 111 -10.78 2.61 30.75
CA SER A 111 -9.51 3.20 31.19
C SER A 111 -8.42 2.16 31.45
N GLY A 112 -8.81 0.95 31.85
CA GLY A 112 -7.98 -0.22 32.07
C GLY A 112 -7.99 -1.17 30.86
N LYS A 113 -7.91 -2.47 31.12
CA LYS A 113 -7.79 -3.52 30.11
C LYS A 113 -9.14 -3.97 29.56
N ALA A 114 -9.20 -4.19 28.25
CA ALA A 114 -10.35 -4.79 27.58
C ALA A 114 -9.99 -6.17 27.00
N ASN A 115 -10.52 -7.25 27.57
CA ASN A 115 -10.33 -8.62 27.09
C ASN A 115 -11.65 -9.17 26.54
N ILE A 116 -11.79 -9.28 25.22
CA ILE A 116 -13.07 -9.65 24.59
C ILE A 116 -12.87 -10.84 23.66
N SER A 117 -13.47 -11.97 24.03
CA SER A 117 -13.49 -13.20 23.24
C SER A 117 -14.90 -13.54 22.80
N VAL A 118 -15.11 -13.71 21.49
CA VAL A 118 -16.40 -14.06 20.89
C VAL A 118 -16.25 -15.29 20.00
N THR A 119 -17.05 -16.33 20.26
CA THR A 119 -17.11 -17.55 19.44
C THR A 119 -18.51 -17.76 18.88
N MET A 120 -18.63 -17.78 17.56
CA MET A 120 -19.90 -17.94 16.84
C MET A 120 -20.22 -19.42 16.55
N PRO A 121 -21.35 -19.97 17.06
CA PRO A 121 -21.86 -21.28 16.64
C PRO A 121 -22.83 -21.13 15.45
N SER A 122 -22.40 -21.54 14.27
CA SER A 122 -23.24 -21.58 13.06
C SER A 122 -23.37 -23.02 12.54
N GLU A 123 -23.73 -23.95 13.43
CA GLU A 123 -23.70 -25.40 13.17
C GLU A 123 -24.92 -25.93 12.37
N SER A 124 -25.84 -25.03 12.01
CA SER A 124 -27.01 -25.27 11.16
C SER A 124 -27.14 -24.17 10.10
N ASN A 125 -28.04 -24.34 9.11
CA ASN A 125 -28.27 -23.34 8.07
C ASN A 125 -29.02 -22.12 8.67
N PRO A 126 -28.39 -20.93 8.77
CA PRO A 126 -29.00 -19.76 9.40
C PRO A 126 -30.02 -19.04 8.51
N GLY A 127 -30.08 -19.35 7.21
CA GLY A 127 -30.95 -18.64 6.26
C GLY A 127 -30.60 -17.16 6.04
N ARG A 128 -29.40 -16.71 6.43
CA ARG A 128 -28.98 -15.30 6.52
C ARG A 128 -27.76 -15.00 5.67
N SER A 129 -27.68 -13.77 5.16
CA SER A 129 -26.51 -13.26 4.44
C SER A 129 -25.32 -13.09 5.37
N ALA A 130 -24.10 -13.00 4.84
CA ALA A 130 -22.90 -12.76 5.64
C ALA A 130 -23.01 -11.47 6.49
N ASP A 131 -23.60 -10.40 5.95
CA ASP A 131 -23.85 -9.14 6.69
C ASP A 131 -24.76 -9.34 7.92
N SER A 132 -25.68 -10.31 7.87
CA SER A 132 -26.65 -10.61 8.95
C SER A 132 -26.25 -11.81 9.82
N ASN A 133 -25.43 -12.71 9.30
CA ASN A 133 -24.88 -13.87 10.00
C ASN A 133 -23.51 -13.51 10.55
N ALA A 134 -23.49 -12.61 11.53
CA ALA A 134 -22.27 -11.91 11.89
C ALA A 134 -22.03 -11.82 13.39
N ALA A 135 -20.77 -12.01 13.80
CA ALA A 135 -20.32 -11.89 15.18
C ALA A 135 -19.18 -10.86 15.30
N TYR A 136 -19.28 -9.99 16.31
CA TYR A 136 -18.31 -8.91 16.53
C TYR A 136 -17.90 -8.82 18.00
N ALA A 137 -16.64 -8.53 18.28
CA ALA A 137 -16.21 -8.22 19.65
C ALA A 137 -16.64 -6.82 20.07
N ILE A 138 -16.44 -5.82 19.21
CA ILE A 138 -16.86 -4.44 19.45
C ILE A 138 -17.63 -3.91 18.25
N ALA A 139 -18.71 -3.17 18.51
CA ALA A 139 -19.40 -2.34 17.54
C ALA A 139 -19.51 -0.89 18.04
N VAL A 140 -19.12 0.08 17.22
CA VAL A 140 -19.27 1.52 17.48
C VAL A 140 -20.07 2.16 16.37
N GLY A 141 -21.09 2.91 16.75
CA GLY A 141 -22.21 3.22 15.87
C GLY A 141 -23.09 1.98 15.63
N TYR A 142 -24.26 2.21 15.07
CA TYR A 142 -25.19 1.21 14.54
C TYR A 142 -26.48 1.95 14.18
N ASP A 143 -27.18 1.64 13.09
CA ASP A 143 -28.38 2.42 12.73
C ASP A 143 -29.58 2.13 13.65
N TYR A 144 -29.76 0.88 14.07
CA TYR A 144 -30.84 0.54 15.00
C TYR A 144 -30.55 1.16 16.38
N GLY A 145 -31.32 2.18 16.76
CA GLY A 145 -31.07 2.99 17.96
C GLY A 145 -29.83 3.89 17.84
N GLY A 146 -29.48 4.31 16.62
CA GLY A 146 -28.23 4.98 16.27
C GLY A 146 -28.11 6.46 16.61
N GLY A 147 -29.11 7.08 17.23
CA GLY A 147 -29.11 8.53 17.49
C GLY A 147 -29.31 9.36 16.22
N ASN A 148 -29.11 10.68 16.33
CA ASN A 148 -29.28 11.63 15.23
C ASN A 148 -27.98 11.78 14.42
N ALA A 149 -28.10 12.25 13.18
CA ALA A 149 -26.97 12.39 12.26
C ALA A 149 -25.83 13.31 12.76
N GLY A 150 -26.11 14.24 13.68
CA GLY A 150 -25.13 15.13 14.29
C GLY A 150 -24.58 14.66 15.64
N ASP A 151 -25.11 13.57 16.19
CA ASP A 151 -24.59 12.98 17.43
C ASP A 151 -23.28 12.23 17.17
N ILE A 152 -22.51 11.96 18.23
CA ILE A 152 -21.30 11.13 18.18
C ILE A 152 -21.50 9.90 19.06
N ALA A 153 -21.21 8.72 18.51
CA ALA A 153 -21.09 7.47 19.25
C ALA A 153 -19.61 7.17 19.46
N LYS A 154 -19.11 7.34 20.69
CA LYS A 154 -17.68 7.29 20.98
C LYS A 154 -17.32 6.14 21.90
N LEU A 155 -16.28 5.40 21.54
CA LEU A 155 -15.64 4.42 22.41
C LEU A 155 -14.13 4.67 22.47
N THR A 156 -13.61 4.92 23.66
CA THR A 156 -12.18 5.01 23.96
C THR A 156 -11.74 3.80 24.77
N VAL A 157 -10.65 3.16 24.39
CA VAL A 157 -10.08 1.99 25.10
C VAL A 157 -8.58 2.16 25.36
N GLY A 158 -8.12 1.59 26.48
CA GLY A 158 -6.71 1.37 26.79
C GLY A 158 -6.14 0.13 26.08
N ASP A 159 -5.35 -0.67 26.79
CA ASP A 159 -4.85 -1.96 26.27
C ASP A 159 -6.01 -2.94 26.04
N THR A 160 -6.08 -3.50 24.83
CA THR A 160 -7.24 -4.27 24.38
C THR A 160 -6.81 -5.53 23.66
N ASP A 161 -7.31 -6.68 24.10
CA ASP A 161 -7.12 -8.00 23.50
C ASP A 161 -8.47 -8.53 22.99
N ILE A 162 -8.57 -8.72 21.68
CA ILE A 162 -9.77 -9.21 20.99
C ILE A 162 -9.48 -10.55 20.32
N LYS A 163 -10.38 -11.51 20.54
CA LYS A 163 -10.39 -12.77 19.81
C LYS A 163 -11.78 -13.07 19.27
N VAL A 164 -11.90 -13.22 17.96
CA VAL A 164 -13.18 -13.58 17.31
C VAL A 164 -12.99 -14.82 16.44
N THR A 165 -13.82 -15.83 16.68
CA THR A 165 -13.77 -17.09 15.92
C THR A 165 -15.14 -17.74 15.79
N ASN A 166 -15.21 -18.86 15.08
CA ASN A 166 -16.37 -19.73 14.93
C ASN A 166 -16.05 -21.16 15.42
N THR A 167 -17.03 -22.06 15.42
CA THR A 167 -16.81 -23.47 15.82
C THR A 167 -16.37 -24.34 14.64
N PRO A 168 -15.67 -25.48 14.87
CA PRO A 168 -15.32 -26.44 13.82
C PRO A 168 -16.52 -26.92 13.00
N ASN A 169 -17.68 -27.03 13.63
CA ASN A 169 -18.93 -27.51 13.03
C ASN A 169 -19.71 -26.42 12.25
N THR A 170 -19.17 -25.21 12.13
CA THR A 170 -19.82 -24.13 11.37
C THR A 170 -20.13 -24.58 9.94
N LYS A 171 -21.37 -24.36 9.50
CA LYS A 171 -21.92 -24.76 8.20
C LYS A 171 -22.25 -23.55 7.33
N LEU A 172 -22.10 -23.74 6.02
CA LEU A 172 -22.46 -22.75 5.01
C LEU A 172 -23.99 -22.63 4.95
N GLY A 173 -24.48 -21.40 4.99
CA GLY A 173 -25.90 -21.10 4.90
C GLY A 173 -26.42 -21.02 3.47
N THR A 174 -27.73 -20.87 3.34
CA THR A 174 -28.39 -20.55 2.08
C THR A 174 -29.44 -19.47 2.28
N VAL A 175 -29.32 -18.36 1.57
CA VAL A 175 -30.29 -17.26 1.61
C VAL A 175 -31.29 -17.40 0.47
N SER A 176 -32.57 -17.18 0.77
CA SER A 176 -33.63 -17.09 -0.22
C SER A 176 -33.81 -15.64 -0.68
N LEU A 177 -33.73 -15.41 -1.99
CA LEU A 177 -33.89 -14.11 -2.65
C LEU A 177 -35.18 -14.13 -3.49
N SER A 178 -36.31 -14.33 -2.83
CA SER A 178 -37.65 -14.32 -3.45
C SER A 178 -37.80 -15.24 -4.68
N GLY A 179 -37.39 -16.50 -4.53
CA GLY A 179 -37.48 -17.55 -5.56
C GLY A 179 -36.11 -18.04 -6.05
N ALA A 180 -35.06 -17.24 -5.85
CA ALA A 180 -33.67 -17.63 -6.06
C ALA A 180 -32.99 -18.03 -4.74
N THR A 181 -31.87 -18.75 -4.83
CA THR A 181 -31.05 -19.11 -3.66
C THR A 181 -29.60 -18.74 -3.87
N MET A 182 -28.89 -18.43 -2.79
CA MET A 182 -27.47 -18.09 -2.80
C MET A 182 -26.79 -18.72 -1.58
N PRO A 183 -25.61 -19.36 -1.72
CA PRO A 183 -24.83 -19.77 -0.57
C PRO A 183 -24.38 -18.54 0.22
N SER A 184 -24.32 -18.64 1.54
CA SER A 184 -23.85 -17.53 2.38
C SER A 184 -23.05 -18.03 3.55
N GLY A 185 -21.81 -17.56 3.66
CA GLY A 185 -21.01 -17.73 4.85
C GLY A 185 -21.40 -16.75 5.96
N GLN A 186 -20.39 -16.44 6.77
CA GLN A 186 -20.50 -15.59 7.94
C GLN A 186 -19.54 -14.42 7.87
N GLN A 187 -19.87 -13.39 8.64
CA GLN A 187 -18.96 -12.31 8.93
C GLN A 187 -18.43 -12.42 10.37
N LEU A 188 -17.11 -12.41 10.52
CA LEU A 188 -16.49 -12.24 11.83
C LEU A 188 -15.68 -10.94 11.80
N SER A 189 -15.93 -10.03 12.75
CA SER A 189 -15.13 -8.82 12.87
C SER A 189 -14.58 -8.66 14.27
N GLY A 190 -13.32 -8.25 14.41
CA GLY A 190 -12.81 -7.77 15.69
C GLY A 190 -13.60 -6.54 16.12
N ILE A 191 -13.49 -5.48 15.32
CA ILE A 191 -14.19 -4.20 15.56
C ILE A 191 -15.00 -3.83 14.32
N ARG A 192 -16.27 -3.46 14.52
CA ARG A 192 -17.14 -2.90 13.49
C ARG A 192 -17.51 -1.46 13.82
N ILE A 193 -17.14 -0.51 12.96
CA ILE A 193 -17.39 0.91 13.12
C ILE A 193 -18.28 1.33 11.95
N TYR A 194 -19.57 1.55 12.19
CA TYR A 194 -20.52 1.56 11.09
C TYR A 194 -21.60 2.63 11.24
N ARG A 195 -21.84 3.37 10.14
CA ARG A 195 -22.87 4.40 10.02
C ARG A 195 -23.55 4.32 8.66
N THR A 196 -24.88 4.40 8.64
CA THR A 196 -25.64 4.70 7.42
C THR A 196 -26.27 6.10 7.53
N THR A 197 -27.03 6.38 8.59
CA THR A 197 -27.70 7.68 8.78
C THR A 197 -27.69 8.22 10.22
N GLY A 198 -27.24 7.43 11.20
CA GLY A 198 -27.21 7.79 12.62
C GLY A 198 -26.00 8.61 13.06
N ALA A 199 -25.67 8.54 14.35
CA ALA A 199 -24.53 9.19 14.97
C ALA A 199 -23.21 8.83 14.28
N ILE A 200 -22.27 9.78 14.30
CA ILE A 200 -20.93 9.61 13.76
C ILE A 200 -20.13 8.70 14.71
N PRO A 201 -19.68 7.52 14.27
CA PRO A 201 -18.96 6.60 15.12
C PRO A 201 -17.48 6.99 15.22
N GLU A 202 -16.97 7.06 16.43
CA GLU A 202 -15.56 7.32 16.74
C GLU A 202 -15.02 6.23 17.67
N PHE A 203 -14.03 5.48 17.20
CA PHE A 203 -13.29 4.52 18.01
C PHE A 203 -11.87 5.03 18.26
N ILE A 204 -11.41 5.02 19.51
CA ILE A 204 -10.07 5.47 19.89
C ILE A 204 -9.40 4.39 20.72
N SER A 205 -8.26 3.89 20.25
CA SER A 205 -7.35 3.05 21.04
C SER A 205 -6.16 3.88 21.50
N THR A 206 -6.05 4.08 22.81
CA THR A 206 -4.94 4.82 23.43
C THR A 206 -3.78 3.89 23.81
N GLY A 207 -4.07 2.62 24.11
CA GLY A 207 -3.09 1.56 24.41
C GLY A 207 -2.77 0.68 23.21
N THR A 208 -2.28 -0.52 23.49
CA THR A 208 -2.02 -1.56 22.49
C THR A 208 -3.29 -2.33 22.17
N LEU A 209 -3.65 -2.40 20.89
CA LEU A 209 -4.81 -3.12 20.38
C LEU A 209 -4.40 -4.41 19.67
N ASN A 210 -4.65 -5.56 20.29
CA ASN A 210 -4.43 -6.87 19.69
C ASN A 210 -5.76 -7.44 19.19
N ILE A 211 -5.83 -7.86 17.93
CA ILE A 211 -7.02 -8.45 17.32
C ILE A 211 -6.64 -9.72 16.58
N ASP A 212 -7.22 -10.84 17.01
CA ASP A 212 -7.17 -12.12 16.31
C ASP A 212 -8.56 -12.48 15.76
N VAL A 213 -8.67 -12.61 14.45
CA VAL A 213 -9.90 -13.13 13.80
C VAL A 213 -9.56 -14.38 13.00
N THR A 214 -10.25 -15.49 13.29
CA THR A 214 -9.91 -16.80 12.70
C THR A 214 -11.13 -17.61 12.33
N ASP A 215 -11.12 -18.14 11.10
CA ASP A 215 -12.04 -19.19 10.68
C ASP A 215 -11.53 -20.57 11.13
N SER A 216 -12.07 -21.02 12.27
CA SER A 216 -11.82 -22.33 12.86
C SER A 216 -12.73 -23.42 12.32
N SER A 217 -13.63 -23.13 11.38
CA SER A 217 -14.47 -24.15 10.76
C SER A 217 -13.62 -25.22 10.05
N THR A 218 -14.05 -26.48 10.15
CA THR A 218 -13.40 -27.59 9.42
C THR A 218 -13.57 -27.41 7.92
N ALA A 219 -14.71 -26.87 7.49
CA ALA A 219 -15.05 -26.65 6.10
C ALA A 219 -14.42 -25.39 5.48
N LYS A 220 -13.76 -24.54 6.29
CA LYS A 220 -13.06 -23.33 5.83
C LYS A 220 -13.98 -22.37 5.05
N ILE A 221 -15.17 -22.15 5.59
CA ILE A 221 -16.30 -21.43 4.96
C ILE A 221 -16.45 -19.97 5.41
N GLY A 222 -15.44 -19.41 6.09
CA GLY A 222 -15.38 -17.99 6.42
C GLY A 222 -15.27 -17.13 5.18
N ASP A 223 -16.39 -16.49 4.80
CA ASP A 223 -16.46 -15.63 3.62
C ASP A 223 -15.84 -14.25 3.87
N TYR A 224 -16.12 -13.63 5.03
CA TYR A 224 -15.88 -12.21 5.28
C TYR A 224 -15.32 -11.96 6.69
N LEU A 225 -14.02 -12.16 6.88
CA LEU A 225 -13.36 -11.96 8.18
C LEU A 225 -12.60 -10.64 8.19
N THR A 226 -12.80 -9.82 9.22
CA THR A 226 -12.20 -8.49 9.28
C THR A 226 -11.58 -8.21 10.64
N GLY A 227 -10.36 -7.69 10.69
CA GLY A 227 -9.81 -7.18 11.94
C GLY A 227 -10.61 -5.95 12.41
N ILE A 228 -10.55 -4.90 11.59
CA ILE A 228 -11.38 -3.70 11.72
C ILE A 228 -12.16 -3.50 10.42
N TYR A 229 -13.48 -3.35 10.55
CA TYR A 229 -14.35 -2.93 9.47
C TYR A 229 -14.96 -1.58 9.83
N ILE A 230 -14.58 -0.55 9.08
CA ILE A 230 -15.11 0.81 9.22
C ILE A 230 -15.84 1.25 7.95
N ALA A 231 -17.04 1.82 8.07
CA ALA A 231 -17.77 2.37 6.93
C ALA A 231 -18.80 3.44 7.32
N GLY A 232 -19.13 4.29 6.36
CA GLY A 232 -20.08 5.39 6.51
C GLY A 232 -19.40 6.75 6.57
N ASP A 233 -20.17 7.79 6.22
CA ASP A 233 -19.70 9.17 6.20
C ASP A 233 -19.15 9.61 7.56
N GLY A 234 -17.90 10.07 7.60
CA GLY A 234 -17.25 10.61 8.79
C GLY A 234 -16.90 9.57 9.87
N ALA A 235 -17.11 8.27 9.61
CA ALA A 235 -16.71 7.22 10.53
C ALA A 235 -15.18 7.27 10.74
N ASN A 236 -14.76 7.28 12.01
CA ASN A 236 -13.36 7.49 12.36
C ASN A 236 -12.83 6.44 13.35
N ALA A 237 -11.60 5.97 13.11
CA ALA A 237 -10.84 5.17 14.06
C ALA A 237 -9.45 5.78 14.26
N ILE A 238 -9.04 5.95 15.51
CA ILE A 238 -7.69 6.39 15.88
C ILE A 238 -7.02 5.28 16.67
N LEU A 239 -5.91 4.78 16.15
CA LEU A 239 -5.14 3.69 16.72
C LEU A 239 -3.79 4.22 17.20
N ASN A 240 -3.35 3.78 18.37
CA ASN A 240 -1.97 3.93 18.81
C ASN A 240 -1.15 2.74 18.29
N ASN A 241 -0.78 1.79 19.16
CA ASN A 241 -0.17 0.53 18.73
C ASN A 241 -1.26 -0.49 18.39
N SER A 242 -1.09 -1.24 17.31
CA SER A 242 -2.04 -2.29 16.93
C SER A 242 -1.34 -3.51 16.33
N ASN A 243 -1.83 -4.69 16.67
CA ASN A 243 -1.43 -5.98 16.10
C ASN A 243 -2.71 -6.69 15.65
N ILE A 244 -2.92 -6.78 14.34
CA ILE A 244 -4.16 -7.29 13.76
C ILE A 244 -3.84 -8.49 12.88
N LYS A 245 -4.33 -9.66 13.28
CA LYS A 245 -4.15 -10.91 12.58
C LYS A 245 -5.49 -11.47 12.09
N VAL A 246 -5.53 -11.82 10.81
CA VAL A 246 -6.69 -12.46 10.18
C VAL A 246 -6.28 -13.74 9.48
N VAL A 247 -6.92 -14.85 9.86
CA VAL A 247 -6.74 -16.16 9.24
C VAL A 247 -8.08 -16.61 8.67
N ALA A 248 -8.21 -16.50 7.35
CA ALA A 248 -9.43 -16.78 6.61
C ALA A 248 -9.10 -17.52 5.30
N ASN A 249 -10.13 -18.06 4.64
CA ASN A 249 -9.95 -18.76 3.36
C ASN A 249 -10.70 -18.05 2.21
N GLY A 250 -11.61 -17.14 2.53
CA GLY A 250 -12.39 -16.37 1.55
C GLY A 250 -11.67 -15.11 1.08
N ALA A 251 -11.88 -14.75 -0.20
CA ALA A 251 -11.31 -13.57 -0.83
C ALA A 251 -11.79 -12.23 -0.24
N HIS A 252 -12.90 -12.23 0.53
CA HIS A 252 -13.55 -11.01 0.98
C HIS A 252 -13.11 -10.48 2.36
N SER A 253 -12.13 -11.16 2.96
CA SER A 253 -11.55 -10.79 4.25
C SER A 253 -10.61 -9.58 4.17
N ALA A 254 -10.14 -9.07 5.31
CA ALA A 254 -9.06 -8.08 5.40
C ALA A 254 -8.63 -7.86 6.85
N ALA A 255 -7.37 -7.48 7.11
CA ALA A 255 -7.04 -6.91 8.42
C ALA A 255 -7.80 -5.59 8.61
N LEU A 256 -7.78 -4.73 7.60
CA LEU A 256 -8.49 -3.45 7.57
C LEU A 256 -9.42 -3.37 6.36
N LYS A 257 -10.71 -3.20 6.62
CA LYS A 257 -11.71 -2.90 5.60
C LYS A 257 -12.26 -1.50 5.82
N ILE A 258 -12.04 -0.61 4.85
CA ILE A 258 -12.34 0.82 4.96
C ILE A 258 -13.33 1.21 3.86
N GLY A 259 -14.53 1.62 4.26
CA GLY A 259 -15.66 1.86 3.38
C GLY A 259 -16.46 0.59 3.05
N LYS A 260 -17.56 0.79 2.35
CA LYS A 260 -18.46 -0.24 1.84
C LYS A 260 -19.14 0.30 0.57
N PRO A 261 -19.37 -0.53 -0.46
CA PRO A 261 -20.31 -0.21 -1.52
C PRO A 261 -21.71 0.11 -1.00
N ASP A 262 -22.15 1.35 -1.20
CA ASP A 262 -23.48 1.82 -0.79
C ASP A 262 -24.50 1.54 -1.90
N LEU A 263 -25.13 0.36 -1.95
CA LEU A 263 -26.11 0.06 -3.02
C LEU A 263 -27.46 0.80 -2.81
N PRO A 264 -28.08 1.35 -3.87
CA PRO A 264 -27.79 1.20 -5.32
C PRO A 264 -26.83 2.27 -5.90
N ASN A 265 -25.74 2.59 -5.21
CA ASN A 265 -24.70 3.57 -5.52
C ASN A 265 -25.27 5.00 -5.61
N PRO A 266 -25.70 5.60 -4.47
CA PRO A 266 -26.18 6.97 -4.48
C PRO A 266 -25.04 7.91 -4.84
N THR A 267 -25.37 9.07 -5.42
CA THR A 267 -24.40 10.15 -5.55
C THR A 267 -24.12 10.74 -4.18
N HIS A 268 -22.86 10.70 -3.77
CA HIS A 268 -22.41 11.34 -2.53
C HIS A 268 -22.27 12.85 -2.72
N PRO A 269 -22.63 13.68 -1.73
CA PRO A 269 -22.40 15.12 -1.78
C PRO A 269 -20.89 15.44 -1.72
N ALA A 270 -20.49 16.65 -2.14
CA ALA A 270 -19.08 17.03 -2.22
C ALA A 270 -18.37 17.01 -0.85
N GLU A 271 -19.12 17.25 0.23
CA GLU A 271 -18.67 17.22 1.62
C GLU A 271 -18.60 15.81 2.24
N TYR A 272 -19.00 14.76 1.53
CA TYR A 272 -18.95 13.38 2.04
C TYR A 272 -17.52 13.01 2.44
N LYS A 273 -17.32 12.61 3.70
CA LYS A 273 -15.98 12.43 4.27
C LYS A 273 -15.43 11.02 4.11
N GLY A 274 -16.29 10.04 3.81
CA GLY A 274 -15.91 8.63 3.82
C GLY A 274 -15.46 8.15 5.20
N ALA A 275 -14.85 6.96 5.24
CA ALA A 275 -14.33 6.34 6.44
C ALA A 275 -12.82 6.53 6.56
N THR A 276 -12.31 6.80 7.77
CA THR A 276 -10.87 7.00 8.01
C THR A 276 -10.37 6.17 9.18
N ILE A 277 -9.24 5.48 8.95
CA ILE A 277 -8.39 4.93 10.02
C ILE A 277 -7.12 5.76 10.10
N THR A 278 -6.80 6.27 11.28
CA THR A 278 -5.53 6.91 11.60
C THR A 278 -4.73 6.04 12.55
N SER A 279 -3.47 5.73 12.23
CA SER A 279 -2.55 4.99 13.10
C SER A 279 -1.35 5.85 13.47
N ASN A 280 -1.26 6.21 14.74
CA ASN A 280 -0.20 7.08 15.26
C ASN A 280 0.99 6.30 15.83
N GLY A 281 0.83 5.01 16.18
CA GLY A 281 1.90 4.17 16.70
C GLY A 281 2.33 3.08 15.72
N LYS A 282 2.86 1.98 16.24
CA LYS A 282 3.23 0.80 15.43
C LYS A 282 1.98 0.03 15.02
N MET A 283 1.77 -0.16 13.72
CA MET A 283 0.69 -0.96 13.15
C MET A 283 1.23 -2.23 12.49
N VAL A 284 0.90 -3.38 13.04
CA VAL A 284 1.24 -4.69 12.48
C VAL A 284 -0.03 -5.35 11.94
N LEU A 285 -0.03 -5.65 10.65
CA LEU A 285 -1.14 -6.32 9.96
C LEU A 285 -0.63 -7.65 9.38
N ASP A 286 -1.21 -8.77 9.83
CA ASP A 286 -0.85 -10.12 9.38
C ASP A 286 -2.07 -10.81 8.76
N THR A 287 -2.02 -11.02 7.44
CA THR A 287 -2.96 -11.87 6.72
C THR A 287 -2.28 -13.01 5.97
N THR A 288 -1.05 -13.37 6.36
CA THR A 288 -0.29 -14.47 5.73
C THR A 288 -1.03 -15.81 5.78
N GLY A 289 -1.91 -15.99 6.76
CA GLY A 289 -2.83 -17.13 6.85
C GLY A 289 -4.03 -17.08 5.89
N THR A 290 -4.07 -16.16 4.92
CA THR A 290 -5.18 -15.94 3.99
C THR A 290 -4.66 -15.74 2.55
N SER A 291 -4.65 -16.79 1.73
CA SER A 291 -4.07 -16.74 0.36
C SER A 291 -4.88 -15.92 -0.65
N GLU A 292 -6.19 -15.75 -0.43
CA GLU A 292 -7.11 -15.17 -1.42
C GLU A 292 -7.47 -13.71 -1.16
N SER A 293 -7.05 -13.15 -0.02
CA SER A 293 -7.58 -11.89 0.47
C SER A 293 -6.49 -10.86 0.72
N ALA A 294 -6.85 -9.60 0.47
CA ALA A 294 -5.93 -8.50 0.67
C ALA A 294 -5.88 -8.06 2.13
N THR A 295 -4.72 -7.55 2.57
CA THR A 295 -4.54 -7.08 3.95
C THR A 295 -5.34 -5.82 4.25
N VAL A 296 -5.31 -4.85 3.35
CA VAL A 296 -6.06 -3.58 3.42
C VAL A 296 -6.93 -3.43 2.18
N ARG A 297 -8.24 -3.21 2.37
CA ARG A 297 -9.20 -2.97 1.28
C ARG A 297 -9.94 -1.66 1.49
N LEU A 298 -9.95 -0.81 0.48
CA LEU A 298 -10.66 0.47 0.48
C LEU A 298 -11.81 0.45 -0.53
N PHE A 299 -12.97 1.01 -0.17
CA PHE A 299 -14.17 1.05 -1.00
C PHE A 299 -14.80 2.43 -1.05
N GLY A 300 -15.56 2.69 -2.11
CA GLY A 300 -16.39 3.89 -2.24
C GLY A 300 -15.57 5.19 -2.29
N THR A 301 -16.17 6.26 -1.79
CA THR A 301 -15.64 7.63 -1.88
C THR A 301 -14.92 8.07 -0.61
N ASN A 302 -13.74 8.68 -0.74
CA ASN A 302 -12.97 9.28 0.36
C ASN A 302 -12.59 8.33 1.50
N SER A 303 -12.49 7.01 1.26
CA SER A 303 -11.97 6.05 2.24
C SER A 303 -10.46 6.19 2.41
N LYS A 304 -9.97 6.21 3.67
CA LYS A 304 -8.56 6.52 3.97
C LYS A 304 -7.92 5.65 5.04
N LEU A 305 -6.65 5.31 4.82
CA LEU A 305 -5.71 4.84 5.84
C LEU A 305 -4.56 5.84 5.97
N ILE A 306 -4.44 6.44 7.15
CA ILE A 306 -3.44 7.47 7.45
C ILE A 306 -2.51 6.97 8.57
N ALA A 307 -1.28 6.63 8.23
CA ALA A 307 -0.26 6.17 9.17
C ALA A 307 1.10 6.81 8.83
N ASP A 308 1.12 8.14 8.74
CA ASP A 308 2.28 8.92 8.33
C ASP A 308 2.69 10.04 9.31
N SER A 309 2.27 9.92 10.57
CA SER A 309 2.77 10.80 11.64
C SER A 309 4.24 10.49 11.97
N GLU A 310 4.92 11.40 12.67
CA GLU A 310 6.31 11.19 13.14
C GLU A 310 6.50 9.96 14.03
N THR A 311 5.43 9.48 14.67
CA THR A 311 5.45 8.31 15.55
C THR A 311 4.93 7.04 14.86
N SER A 312 4.41 7.16 13.63
CA SER A 312 3.86 6.04 12.87
C SER A 312 4.99 5.13 12.39
N SER A 313 4.75 3.82 12.48
CA SER A 313 5.56 2.78 11.86
C SER A 313 4.69 1.57 11.56
N GLY A 314 5.12 0.66 10.70
CA GLY A 314 4.30 -0.51 10.43
C GLY A 314 4.97 -1.72 9.81
N GLU A 315 4.24 -2.82 9.85
CA GLU A 315 4.56 -4.09 9.21
C GLU A 315 3.26 -4.61 8.59
N ILE A 316 3.26 -4.86 7.28
CA ILE A 316 2.13 -5.40 6.54
C ILE A 316 2.58 -6.69 5.86
N HIS A 317 2.25 -7.82 6.48
CA HIS A 317 2.56 -9.17 6.00
C HIS A 317 1.33 -9.78 5.37
N SER A 318 1.36 -9.95 4.05
CA SER A 318 0.15 -10.28 3.29
C SER A 318 0.17 -11.71 2.75
N GLY A 319 -0.97 -12.39 2.77
CA GLY A 319 -1.14 -13.66 2.05
C GLY A 319 -1.31 -13.48 0.53
N ASN A 320 -1.82 -12.31 0.11
CA ASN A 320 -2.07 -11.90 -1.27
C ASN A 320 -1.58 -10.44 -1.46
N SER A 321 -2.40 -9.55 -2.02
CA SER A 321 -2.12 -8.11 -2.07
C SER A 321 -2.08 -7.47 -0.68
N ALA A 322 -1.17 -6.53 -0.46
CA ALA A 322 -1.11 -5.74 0.75
C ALA A 322 -2.20 -4.65 0.79
N VAL A 323 -2.36 -3.92 -0.32
CA VAL A 323 -3.32 -2.82 -0.43
C VAL A 323 -4.10 -2.95 -1.72
N VAL A 324 -5.43 -2.93 -1.59
CA VAL A 324 -6.34 -2.92 -2.74
C VAL A 324 -7.31 -1.76 -2.62
N PHE A 325 -7.22 -0.83 -3.57
CA PHE A 325 -8.29 0.11 -3.88
C PHE A 325 -9.33 -0.64 -4.69
N ASP A 326 -10.40 -1.04 -4.02
CA ASP A 326 -11.30 -2.08 -4.47
C ASP A 326 -12.66 -1.49 -4.88
N VAL A 327 -13.27 -2.14 -5.86
CA VAL A 327 -14.56 -1.79 -6.42
C VAL A 327 -15.58 -2.92 -6.28
N GLN A 328 -15.15 -4.12 -5.86
CA GLN A 328 -15.99 -5.30 -5.68
C GLN A 328 -15.84 -5.81 -4.24
N ASP A 329 -16.85 -5.56 -3.41
CA ASP A 329 -16.81 -5.92 -1.99
C ASP A 329 -17.10 -7.39 -1.75
N TYR A 330 -18.10 -7.92 -2.47
CA TYR A 330 -18.57 -9.28 -2.34
C TYR A 330 -18.95 -9.86 -3.70
N ALA A 331 -18.54 -11.09 -3.97
CA ALA A 331 -18.88 -11.85 -5.17
C ALA A 331 -19.40 -13.24 -4.79
N ASN A 332 -20.48 -13.68 -5.44
CA ASN A 332 -21.16 -14.93 -5.13
C ASN A 332 -21.87 -15.49 -6.39
N LYS A 333 -22.56 -16.63 -6.27
CA LYS A 333 -23.37 -17.27 -7.31
C LYS A 333 -24.82 -17.39 -6.85
N VAL A 334 -25.75 -16.89 -7.64
CA VAL A 334 -27.19 -17.00 -7.38
C VAL A 334 -27.79 -18.05 -8.31
N THR A 335 -28.65 -18.91 -7.77
CA THR A 335 -29.35 -19.96 -8.50
C THR A 335 -30.84 -19.65 -8.62
N TYR A 336 -31.31 -19.47 -9.86
CA TYR A 336 -32.72 -19.32 -10.25
C TYR A 336 -32.95 -19.91 -11.65
N PHE A 337 -33.36 -21.19 -11.73
CA PHE A 337 -33.38 -22.02 -12.96
C PHE A 337 -31.99 -22.25 -13.60
N ILE A 338 -31.11 -21.25 -13.59
CA ILE A 338 -29.68 -21.28 -13.94
C ILE A 338 -28.85 -20.76 -12.75
N THR A 339 -27.58 -21.14 -12.66
CA THR A 339 -26.64 -20.57 -11.68
C THR A 339 -25.79 -19.51 -12.36
N ALA A 340 -25.78 -18.27 -11.83
CA ALA A 340 -25.03 -17.16 -12.41
C ALA A 340 -24.21 -16.42 -11.34
N PRO A 341 -23.01 -15.90 -11.69
CA PRO A 341 -22.26 -15.04 -10.79
C PRO A 341 -23.01 -13.73 -10.55
N VAL A 342 -22.85 -13.16 -9.36
CA VAL A 342 -23.36 -11.84 -8.97
C VAL A 342 -22.32 -11.18 -8.07
N SER A 343 -22.31 -9.85 -8.02
CA SER A 343 -21.40 -9.12 -7.14
C SER A 343 -21.98 -7.79 -6.68
N ARG A 344 -21.46 -7.30 -5.55
CA ARG A 344 -21.74 -5.99 -4.96
C ARG A 344 -20.58 -5.05 -5.27
N ASN A 345 -20.84 -4.01 -6.06
CA ASN A 345 -19.79 -3.15 -6.59
C ASN A 345 -20.12 -1.66 -6.44
N GLU A 346 -19.11 -0.83 -6.23
CA GLU A 346 -19.17 0.64 -6.29
C GLU A 346 -17.86 1.18 -6.85
N ASN A 347 -17.90 2.32 -7.56
CA ASN A 347 -16.69 3.00 -7.98
C ASN A 347 -15.89 3.50 -6.77
N GLY A 348 -14.57 3.36 -6.84
CA GLY A 348 -13.67 3.99 -5.89
C GLY A 348 -13.39 5.44 -6.33
N THR A 349 -13.46 6.40 -5.42
CA THR A 349 -13.11 7.80 -5.72
C THR A 349 -12.33 8.43 -4.59
N ASN A 350 -11.19 9.07 -4.89
CA ASN A 350 -10.37 9.81 -3.93
C ASN A 350 -9.91 8.98 -2.71
N GLN A 351 -9.70 7.68 -2.90
CA GLN A 351 -9.21 6.80 -1.85
C GLN A 351 -7.73 7.05 -1.58
N GLU A 352 -7.30 6.95 -0.33
CA GLU A 352 -5.95 7.36 0.06
C GLU A 352 -5.32 6.44 1.10
N VAL A 353 -4.08 6.03 0.85
CA VAL A 353 -3.23 5.32 1.80
C VAL A 353 -1.92 6.09 1.96
N ARG A 354 -1.58 6.47 3.19
CA ARG A 354 -0.30 7.10 3.55
C ARG A 354 0.36 6.29 4.66
N LEU A 355 1.58 5.84 4.42
CA LEU A 355 2.35 5.00 5.32
C LEU A 355 3.75 5.60 5.53
N ARG A 356 4.23 5.52 6.76
CA ARG A 356 5.59 5.92 7.14
C ARG A 356 6.29 4.82 7.91
N ASP A 357 7.58 4.65 7.62
CA ASP A 357 8.46 3.66 8.25
C ASP A 357 7.80 2.27 8.32
N THR A 358 7.28 1.84 7.17
CA THR A 358 6.47 0.63 7.03
C THR A 358 7.14 -0.40 6.13
N ILE A 359 7.28 -1.62 6.62
CA ILE A 359 7.69 -2.79 5.83
C ILE A 359 6.44 -3.45 5.24
N ILE A 360 6.43 -3.70 3.94
CA ILE A 360 5.32 -4.29 3.20
C ILE A 360 5.84 -5.46 2.37
N ASP A 361 5.30 -6.65 2.64
CA ASP A 361 5.64 -7.88 1.94
C ASP A 361 4.42 -8.79 1.76
N THR A 362 4.62 -9.83 0.96
CA THR A 362 3.63 -10.87 0.70
C THR A 362 4.30 -12.23 0.59
N VAL A 363 3.60 -13.26 1.08
CA VAL A 363 4.02 -14.66 0.92
C VAL A 363 3.54 -15.28 -0.39
N SER A 364 2.75 -14.54 -1.17
CA SER A 364 2.33 -14.99 -2.50
C SER A 364 3.46 -14.80 -3.51
N ASP A 365 3.61 -15.75 -4.44
CA ASP A 365 4.56 -15.63 -5.55
C ASP A 365 4.05 -14.73 -6.69
N THR A 366 2.73 -14.56 -6.86
CA THR A 366 2.15 -13.97 -8.09
C THR A 366 1.28 -12.73 -7.89
N ALA A 367 0.81 -12.48 -6.68
CA ALA A 367 -0.03 -11.34 -6.35
C ALA A 367 0.67 -9.99 -6.57
N SER A 368 -0.05 -9.03 -7.12
CA SER A 368 0.38 -7.64 -7.12
C SER A 368 0.29 -7.07 -5.70
N LEU A 369 1.36 -6.44 -5.21
CA LEU A 369 1.44 -5.97 -3.82
C LEU A 369 0.44 -4.84 -3.56
N ILE A 370 0.38 -3.86 -4.47
CA ILE A 370 -0.58 -2.74 -4.43
C ILE A 370 -1.41 -2.79 -5.71
N LYS A 371 -2.74 -2.70 -5.57
CA LYS A 371 -3.66 -2.81 -6.71
C LYS A 371 -4.76 -1.75 -6.70
N ALA A 372 -5.01 -1.13 -7.85
CA ALA A 372 -6.23 -0.37 -8.12
C ALA A 372 -7.10 -1.13 -9.10
N ARG A 373 -8.25 -1.63 -8.63
CA ARG A 373 -9.10 -2.57 -9.37
C ARG A 373 -10.09 -1.87 -10.30
N ALA A 374 -10.33 -2.51 -11.44
CA ALA A 374 -11.46 -2.26 -12.32
C ALA A 374 -12.17 -3.59 -12.61
N VAL A 375 -13.50 -3.57 -12.64
CA VAL A 375 -14.33 -4.76 -12.82
C VAL A 375 -15.49 -4.44 -13.76
N LYS A 376 -15.75 -5.32 -14.72
CA LYS A 376 -16.95 -5.32 -15.55
C LYS A 376 -17.86 -6.43 -15.06
N GLU A 377 -19.01 -6.07 -14.52
CA GLU A 377 -20.02 -7.01 -14.06
C GLU A 377 -21.23 -6.98 -15.00
N ASN A 378 -21.58 -8.14 -15.56
CA ASN A 378 -22.71 -8.29 -16.47
C ASN A 378 -23.45 -9.61 -16.19
N SER A 379 -24.02 -9.71 -15.00
CA SER A 379 -24.78 -10.86 -14.56
C SER A 379 -26.18 -10.88 -15.19
N LEU A 380 -26.49 -11.98 -15.89
CA LEU A 380 -27.85 -12.22 -16.41
C LEU A 380 -28.88 -12.30 -15.27
N ALA A 381 -28.51 -12.87 -14.12
CA ALA A 381 -29.41 -12.98 -12.97
C ALA A 381 -29.78 -11.61 -12.39
N VAL A 382 -28.81 -10.69 -12.29
CA VAL A 382 -29.06 -9.30 -11.86
C VAL A 382 -29.96 -8.59 -12.88
N SER A 383 -29.69 -8.75 -14.18
CA SER A 383 -30.51 -8.15 -15.24
C SER A 383 -31.96 -8.65 -15.23
N MET A 384 -32.18 -9.94 -15.00
CA MET A 384 -33.54 -10.52 -14.95
C MET A 384 -34.28 -10.16 -13.66
N ALA A 385 -33.58 -10.13 -12.52
CA ALA A 385 -34.19 -9.82 -11.23
C ALA A 385 -34.47 -8.32 -11.04
N GLY A 386 -33.69 -7.45 -11.70
CA GLY A 386 -33.88 -6.00 -11.72
C GLY A 386 -33.94 -5.40 -10.31
N ALA A 387 -34.94 -4.55 -10.06
CA ALA A 387 -35.13 -3.85 -8.78
C ALA A 387 -35.25 -4.78 -7.57
N ARG A 388 -35.58 -6.06 -7.77
CA ARG A 388 -35.70 -7.04 -6.67
C ARG A 388 -34.36 -7.32 -6.00
N VAL A 389 -33.23 -7.12 -6.69
CA VAL A 389 -31.88 -7.39 -6.13
C VAL A 389 -30.97 -6.17 -6.08
N ALA A 390 -31.46 -4.99 -6.46
CA ALA A 390 -30.66 -3.78 -6.59
C ALA A 390 -30.03 -3.29 -5.27
N SER A 391 -30.54 -3.72 -4.11
CA SER A 391 -29.95 -3.46 -2.80
C SER A 391 -28.83 -4.43 -2.40
N TRP A 392 -28.60 -5.48 -3.20
CA TRP A 392 -27.61 -6.52 -2.91
C TRP A 392 -26.57 -6.67 -4.01
N PHE A 393 -26.96 -6.56 -5.27
CA PHE A 393 -26.10 -6.79 -6.43
C PHE A 393 -26.40 -5.81 -7.57
N ASN A 394 -25.38 -5.53 -8.38
CA ASN A 394 -25.47 -4.58 -9.47
C ASN A 394 -24.53 -4.94 -10.62
N ASN A 395 -24.98 -4.68 -11.85
CA ASN A 395 -24.18 -4.74 -13.07
C ASN A 395 -23.60 -3.35 -13.37
N GLY A 396 -22.47 -3.32 -14.07
CA GLY A 396 -21.81 -2.08 -14.48
C GLY A 396 -20.33 -2.24 -14.76
N ASP A 397 -19.74 -1.14 -15.21
CA ASP A 397 -18.29 -1.00 -15.37
C ASP A 397 -17.79 -0.16 -14.19
N PHE A 398 -17.01 -0.77 -13.32
CA PHE A 398 -16.54 -0.17 -12.07
C PHE A 398 -15.03 0.05 -12.11
N ALA A 399 -14.57 1.20 -11.65
CA ALA A 399 -13.15 1.54 -11.57
C ALA A 399 -12.84 2.44 -10.37
N THR A 400 -11.56 2.53 -10.03
CA THR A 400 -11.06 3.42 -8.98
C THR A 400 -10.48 4.67 -9.61
N THR A 401 -10.94 5.85 -9.20
CA THR A 401 -10.46 7.13 -9.75
C THR A 401 -9.80 7.99 -8.67
N ASN A 402 -8.70 8.66 -9.04
CA ASN A 402 -7.93 9.55 -8.18
C ASN A 402 -7.47 8.88 -6.87
N ALA A 403 -7.11 7.60 -6.93
CA ALA A 403 -6.52 6.93 -5.77
C ALA A 403 -5.08 7.40 -5.55
N LYS A 404 -4.64 7.38 -4.29
CA LYS A 404 -3.29 7.80 -3.89
C LYS A 404 -2.69 6.79 -2.91
N PHE A 405 -1.47 6.38 -3.21
CA PHE A 405 -0.63 5.60 -2.31
C PHE A 405 0.65 6.38 -2.03
N THR A 406 0.97 6.58 -0.75
CA THR A 406 2.20 7.25 -0.31
C THR A 406 2.95 6.37 0.66
N LEU A 407 4.25 6.16 0.39
CA LEU A 407 5.18 5.48 1.28
C LEU A 407 6.36 6.41 1.58
N SER A 408 6.66 6.60 2.87
CA SER A 408 7.66 7.57 3.34
C SER A 408 8.52 7.01 4.48
N GLY A 409 9.67 7.60 4.74
CA GLY A 409 10.54 7.24 5.86
C GLY A 409 11.61 6.21 5.50
N GLU A 410 12.78 6.36 6.11
CA GLU A 410 14.00 5.61 5.78
C GLU A 410 13.89 4.10 6.10
N LYS A 411 12.94 3.71 6.95
CA LYS A 411 12.67 2.29 7.24
C LYS A 411 11.61 1.68 6.33
N SER A 412 10.97 2.48 5.47
CA SER A 412 9.94 1.98 4.59
C SER A 412 10.53 1.14 3.47
N ILE A 413 10.04 -0.09 3.35
CA ILE A 413 10.44 -1.03 2.31
C ILE A 413 9.18 -1.73 1.80
N ALA A 414 8.89 -1.65 0.51
CA ALA A 414 7.83 -2.44 -0.12
C ALA A 414 8.41 -3.35 -1.20
N THR A 415 8.23 -4.66 -1.06
CA THR A 415 8.82 -5.66 -1.97
C THR A 415 7.72 -6.42 -2.70
N ALA A 416 7.74 -6.37 -4.03
CA ALA A 416 6.83 -7.14 -4.86
C ALA A 416 7.00 -8.65 -4.67
N ALA A 417 5.92 -9.39 -4.91
CA ALA A 417 6.00 -10.84 -5.10
C ALA A 417 6.95 -11.20 -6.26
N LYS A 418 7.51 -12.41 -6.23
CA LYS A 418 8.49 -12.91 -7.21
C LYS A 418 8.06 -12.73 -8.68
N ASP A 419 6.79 -13.03 -8.99
CA ASP A 419 6.18 -12.93 -10.32
C ASP A 419 5.04 -11.89 -10.37
N GLY A 420 4.68 -11.32 -9.22
CA GLY A 420 3.67 -10.27 -9.12
C GLY A 420 4.19 -8.88 -9.49
N TRP A 421 3.29 -7.90 -9.51
CA TRP A 421 3.65 -6.49 -9.69
C TRP A 421 3.83 -5.80 -8.34
N LEU A 422 4.77 -4.87 -8.25
CA LEU A 422 4.81 -3.93 -7.13
C LEU A 422 3.52 -3.11 -7.07
N VAL A 423 3.10 -2.59 -8.23
CA VAL A 423 1.84 -1.86 -8.42
C VAL A 423 1.16 -2.33 -9.70
N GLU A 424 -0.13 -2.62 -9.63
CA GLU A 424 -0.98 -2.92 -10.80
C GLU A 424 -2.22 -2.03 -10.83
N VAL A 425 -2.41 -1.29 -11.93
CA VAL A 425 -3.62 -0.49 -12.16
C VAL A 425 -4.44 -1.11 -13.29
N GLN A 426 -5.66 -1.53 -12.96
CA GLN A 426 -6.51 -2.30 -13.86
C GLN A 426 -7.45 -1.43 -14.69
N SER A 427 -7.87 -1.95 -15.83
CA SER A 427 -8.89 -1.35 -16.70
C SER A 427 -9.84 -2.42 -17.21
N VAL A 428 -11.06 -2.03 -17.57
CA VAL A 428 -12.03 -2.85 -18.29
C VAL A 428 -12.61 -2.05 -19.45
N SER A 429 -13.20 -2.72 -20.44
CA SER A 429 -13.86 -2.00 -21.53
C SER A 429 -14.99 -1.11 -20.99
N GLY A 430 -14.79 0.21 -21.01
CA GLY A 430 -15.75 1.22 -20.53
C GLY A 430 -15.33 1.97 -19.27
N ALA A 431 -14.35 1.46 -18.50
CA ALA A 431 -13.88 2.09 -17.27
C ALA A 431 -12.40 1.78 -17.00
N ALA A 432 -11.65 2.78 -16.56
CA ALA A 432 -10.22 2.64 -16.27
C ALA A 432 -9.88 3.23 -14.91
N SER A 433 -9.01 2.54 -14.16
CA SER A 433 -8.58 3.03 -12.86
C SER A 433 -7.43 4.02 -12.98
N SER A 434 -7.27 4.88 -11.97
CA SER A 434 -6.15 5.80 -11.81
C SER A 434 -5.56 5.76 -10.41
N LEU A 435 -4.23 5.70 -10.35
CA LEU A 435 -3.45 5.68 -9.10
C LEU A 435 -2.21 6.57 -9.22
N ALA A 436 -2.01 7.43 -8.22
CA ALA A 436 -0.76 8.14 -8.00
C ALA A 436 0.04 7.47 -6.88
N VAL A 437 1.28 7.07 -7.19
CA VAL A 437 2.24 6.48 -6.25
C VAL A 437 3.26 7.54 -5.89
N ASN A 438 3.41 7.84 -4.60
CA ASN A 438 4.34 8.84 -4.09
C ASN A 438 5.32 8.17 -3.12
N LEU A 439 6.61 8.18 -3.46
CA LEU A 439 7.68 7.62 -2.63
C LEU A 439 8.52 8.76 -2.08
N LYS A 440 8.72 8.78 -0.77
CA LYS A 440 9.34 9.92 -0.08
C LYS A 440 10.36 9.51 0.99
N ASP A 441 11.19 10.46 1.39
CA ASP A 441 11.94 10.41 2.65
C ASP A 441 12.73 9.11 2.85
N LYS A 442 13.48 8.71 1.81
CA LYS A 442 14.33 7.52 1.72
C LYS A 442 13.59 6.18 1.74
N ALA A 443 12.28 6.17 1.52
CA ALA A 443 11.56 4.93 1.29
C ALA A 443 12.15 4.16 0.11
N THR A 444 12.17 2.83 0.20
CA THR A 444 12.65 1.95 -0.87
C THR A 444 11.52 1.06 -1.34
N VAL A 445 11.36 0.92 -2.65
CA VAL A 445 10.43 -0.07 -3.24
C VAL A 445 11.15 -0.94 -4.24
N VAL A 446 10.77 -2.22 -4.31
CA VAL A 446 11.46 -3.23 -5.10
C VAL A 446 10.45 -3.98 -5.98
N GLY A 447 10.66 -3.96 -7.30
CA GLY A 447 9.83 -4.68 -8.27
C GLY A 447 9.31 -3.82 -9.42
N LEU A 448 8.66 -4.46 -10.39
CA LEU A 448 8.13 -3.79 -11.58
C LEU A 448 6.67 -3.35 -11.38
N MET A 449 6.23 -2.35 -12.13
CA MET A 449 4.86 -1.81 -12.07
C MET A 449 4.14 -1.95 -13.41
N ASP A 450 2.84 -2.15 -13.40
CA ASP A 450 2.04 -2.27 -14.62
C ASP A 450 0.73 -1.50 -14.58
N LYS A 451 0.30 -1.08 -15.77
CA LYS A 451 -1.02 -0.51 -16.01
C LYS A 451 -1.66 -1.19 -17.21
N GLN A 452 -2.90 -1.60 -17.05
CA GLN A 452 -3.63 -2.31 -18.10
C GLN A 452 -4.24 -1.34 -19.12
N THR A 453 -4.41 -1.84 -20.34
CA THR A 453 -5.19 -1.18 -21.40
C THR A 453 -6.08 -2.21 -22.09
N ILE A 454 -7.39 -1.97 -22.07
CA ILE A 454 -8.40 -2.84 -22.69
C ILE A 454 -9.27 -2.02 -23.64
N GLY A 455 -9.18 -2.30 -24.95
CA GLY A 455 -9.92 -1.57 -25.98
C GLY A 455 -9.49 -0.10 -26.06
N THR A 456 -10.40 0.81 -25.70
CA THR A 456 -10.17 2.27 -25.61
C THR A 456 -9.94 2.76 -24.18
N SER A 457 -10.08 1.88 -23.18
CA SER A 457 -9.90 2.22 -21.77
C SER A 457 -8.46 1.93 -21.36
N SER A 458 -7.70 2.95 -20.97
CA SER A 458 -6.34 2.82 -20.46
C SER A 458 -6.26 3.30 -19.03
N ALA A 459 -5.69 2.46 -18.16
CA ALA A 459 -5.39 2.83 -16.78
C ALA A 459 -4.35 3.95 -16.72
N ASN A 460 -4.39 4.74 -15.65
CA ASN A 460 -3.44 5.81 -15.37
C ASN A 460 -2.61 5.49 -14.13
N LEU A 461 -1.29 5.45 -14.27
CA LEU A 461 -0.35 5.19 -13.18
C LEU A 461 0.75 6.26 -13.19
N ASN A 462 0.66 7.22 -12.29
CA ASN A 462 1.70 8.25 -12.13
C ASN A 462 2.60 7.89 -10.96
N VAL A 463 3.91 7.92 -11.18
CA VAL A 463 4.90 7.57 -10.17
C VAL A 463 5.76 8.80 -9.87
N ASN A 464 5.72 9.26 -8.62
CA ASN A 464 6.51 10.38 -8.13
C ASN A 464 7.48 9.89 -7.07
N ILE A 465 8.77 10.08 -7.29
CA ILE A 465 9.83 9.67 -6.37
C ILE A 465 10.57 10.92 -5.92
N ASP A 466 10.64 11.13 -4.62
CA ASP A 466 11.18 12.33 -3.99
C ASP A 466 12.10 11.92 -2.84
N ASN A 467 13.42 12.05 -3.03
CA ASN A 467 14.42 11.57 -2.06
C ASN A 467 14.20 10.10 -1.64
N ALA A 468 13.76 9.23 -2.56
CA ALA A 468 13.41 7.84 -2.32
C ALA A 468 13.96 6.94 -3.44
N THR A 469 13.91 5.62 -3.26
CA THR A 469 14.51 4.66 -4.20
C THR A 469 13.47 3.71 -4.78
N TRP A 470 13.45 3.58 -6.10
CA TRP A 470 12.78 2.48 -6.79
C TRP A 470 13.82 1.55 -7.42
N GLU A 471 13.91 0.34 -6.88
CA GLU A 471 14.78 -0.72 -7.37
C GLU A 471 14.00 -1.59 -8.36
N LEU A 472 14.43 -1.60 -9.62
CA LEU A 472 13.89 -2.51 -10.62
C LEU A 472 14.40 -3.92 -10.30
N ASN A 473 13.47 -4.87 -10.16
CA ASN A 473 13.78 -6.25 -9.85
C ASN A 473 13.14 -7.18 -10.88
N LYS A 474 13.87 -8.22 -11.26
CA LYS A 474 13.41 -9.17 -12.26
C LYS A 474 12.24 -9.99 -11.72
N LYS A 475 11.24 -10.24 -12.56
CA LYS A 475 10.26 -11.30 -12.34
C LYS A 475 10.92 -12.66 -12.55
N GLY A 476 10.49 -13.66 -11.78
CA GLY A 476 11.00 -15.03 -11.86
C GLY A 476 10.66 -15.77 -13.15
N SER A 477 9.62 -15.33 -13.85
CA SER A 477 9.25 -15.77 -15.19
C SER A 477 10.14 -15.13 -16.26
N ASN A 478 10.46 -15.87 -17.33
CA ASN A 478 11.26 -15.40 -18.47
C ASN A 478 10.54 -14.36 -19.36
N VAL A 479 9.60 -13.62 -18.77
CA VAL A 479 8.92 -12.52 -19.44
C VAL A 479 9.84 -11.31 -19.57
N GLU A 480 9.47 -10.44 -20.49
CA GLU A 480 10.12 -9.14 -20.64
C GLU A 480 10.08 -8.35 -19.31
N GLN A 481 11.23 -7.84 -18.90
CA GLN A 481 11.40 -7.15 -17.61
C GLN A 481 10.96 -5.69 -17.73
N ARG A 482 9.66 -5.52 -17.99
CA ARG A 482 9.03 -4.24 -18.33
C ARG A 482 8.17 -3.71 -17.18
N SER A 483 8.35 -2.43 -16.87
CA SER A 483 7.35 -1.63 -16.17
C SER A 483 6.58 -0.76 -17.17
N THR A 484 5.26 -0.67 -17.02
CA THR A 484 4.41 0.22 -17.83
C THR A 484 3.69 1.22 -16.92
N VAL A 485 4.03 2.49 -17.05
CA VAL A 485 3.45 3.60 -16.27
C VAL A 485 3.00 4.73 -17.20
N THR A 486 2.27 5.70 -16.67
CA THR A 486 1.85 6.88 -17.44
C THR A 486 2.94 7.94 -17.46
N ALA A 487 3.49 8.26 -16.30
CA ALA A 487 4.57 9.22 -16.13
C ALA A 487 5.43 8.85 -14.92
N LEU A 488 6.70 9.23 -14.97
CA LEU A 488 7.68 9.03 -13.89
C LEU A 488 8.40 10.35 -13.61
N ALA A 489 8.39 10.81 -12.36
CA ALA A 489 9.15 11.97 -11.92
C ALA A 489 10.13 11.58 -10.82
N LEU A 490 11.40 11.96 -11.00
CA LEU A 490 12.48 11.78 -10.02
C LEU A 490 12.91 13.15 -9.51
N ALA A 491 12.87 13.38 -8.19
CA ALA A 491 13.22 14.66 -7.57
C ALA A 491 14.05 14.51 -6.29
N ASN A 492 14.78 15.57 -5.92
CA ASN A 492 15.47 15.74 -4.63
C ASN A 492 16.33 14.53 -4.20
N GLY A 493 17.14 13.99 -5.10
CA GLY A 493 17.99 12.82 -4.79
C GLY A 493 17.27 11.47 -4.89
N ALA A 494 16.08 11.43 -5.50
CA ALA A 494 15.42 10.19 -5.87
C ALA A 494 16.32 9.30 -6.74
N ILE A 495 16.19 7.98 -6.59
CA ILE A 495 16.99 6.98 -7.29
C ILE A 495 16.05 6.04 -8.03
N LEU A 496 16.22 5.92 -9.36
CA LEU A 496 15.76 4.79 -10.14
C LEU A 496 16.95 3.84 -10.29
N ASP A 497 16.94 2.74 -9.54
CA ASP A 497 18.03 1.76 -9.53
C ASP A 497 17.69 0.60 -10.45
N ALA A 498 18.31 0.61 -11.63
CA ALA A 498 18.23 -0.48 -12.58
C ALA A 498 19.40 -1.46 -12.45
N ALA A 499 20.34 -1.23 -11.52
CA ALA A 499 21.62 -1.92 -11.43
C ALA A 499 21.61 -3.06 -10.40
N LYS A 500 20.95 -2.83 -9.25
CA LYS A 500 21.08 -3.65 -8.04
C LYS A 500 20.62 -5.10 -8.17
N HIS A 501 19.49 -5.34 -8.83
CA HIS A 501 18.91 -6.68 -8.99
C HIS A 501 19.18 -7.29 -10.36
N ILE A 502 20.20 -6.78 -11.06
CA ILE A 502 20.66 -7.41 -12.28
C ILE A 502 21.50 -8.64 -11.92
N SER A 503 20.92 -9.82 -12.11
CA SER A 503 21.67 -11.07 -12.16
C SER A 503 22.05 -11.43 -13.59
N SER A 504 23.13 -12.17 -13.71
CA SER A 504 23.56 -12.83 -14.94
C SER A 504 22.46 -13.83 -15.37
N LEU A 505 21.95 -13.80 -16.62
CA LEU A 505 21.05 -14.86 -17.11
C LEU A 505 21.71 -16.24 -16.90
N THR A 506 20.96 -17.19 -16.36
CA THR A 506 21.38 -18.60 -16.29
C THR A 506 21.36 -19.20 -17.69
N GLN A 507 22.18 -20.21 -17.96
CA GLN A 507 22.15 -20.92 -19.24
C GLN A 507 20.73 -21.45 -19.56
N SER A 508 19.98 -21.86 -18.53
CA SER A 508 18.60 -22.30 -18.69
C SER A 508 17.65 -21.19 -19.16
N GLU A 509 17.84 -19.94 -18.74
CA GLU A 509 17.01 -18.81 -19.19
C GLU A 509 17.34 -18.44 -20.64
N LEU A 510 18.62 -18.48 -21.01
CA LEU A 510 19.10 -18.33 -22.40
C LEU A 510 18.52 -19.41 -23.32
N ASP A 511 18.56 -20.68 -22.90
CA ASP A 511 18.03 -21.80 -23.69
C ASP A 511 16.52 -21.65 -23.93
N ILE A 512 15.77 -21.15 -22.93
CA ILE A 512 14.33 -20.86 -23.06
C ILE A 512 14.09 -19.68 -24.01
N GLN A 513 14.81 -18.57 -23.85
CA GLN A 513 14.69 -17.42 -24.77
C GLN A 513 15.03 -17.79 -26.21
N LEU A 514 16.04 -18.66 -26.39
CA LEU A 514 16.41 -19.19 -27.69
C LEU A 514 15.29 -20.06 -28.28
N ALA A 515 14.60 -20.86 -27.46
CA ALA A 515 13.45 -21.66 -27.89
C ALA A 515 12.24 -20.78 -28.28
N ASP A 516 11.96 -19.74 -27.50
CA ASP A 516 10.87 -18.80 -27.77
C ASP A 516 11.13 -17.97 -29.05
N ALA A 517 12.35 -17.47 -29.23
CA ALA A 517 12.75 -16.75 -30.43
C ALA A 517 12.65 -17.62 -31.69
N LYS A 518 13.03 -18.91 -31.60
CA LYS A 518 12.83 -19.88 -32.69
C LYS A 518 11.34 -20.05 -33.00
N THR A 519 10.51 -20.21 -31.99
CA THR A 519 9.04 -20.31 -32.13
C THR A 519 8.44 -19.08 -32.80
N ALA A 520 8.87 -17.88 -32.39
CA ALA A 520 8.40 -16.62 -32.94
C ALA A 520 8.80 -16.44 -34.41
N LEU A 521 10.05 -16.78 -34.75
CA LEU A 521 10.54 -16.76 -36.13
C LEU A 521 9.75 -17.72 -37.03
N GLU A 522 9.50 -18.94 -36.58
CA GLU A 522 8.70 -19.92 -37.35
C GLU A 522 7.25 -19.46 -37.51
N THR A 523 6.68 -18.82 -36.49
CA THR A 523 5.34 -18.20 -36.57
C THR A 523 5.31 -17.08 -37.60
N ALA A 524 6.34 -16.23 -37.64
CA ALA A 524 6.45 -15.14 -38.61
C ALA A 524 6.62 -15.67 -40.04
N LYS A 525 7.46 -16.70 -40.25
CA LYS A 525 7.61 -17.38 -41.55
C LYS A 525 6.29 -17.98 -42.03
N THR A 526 5.53 -18.63 -41.14
CA THR A 526 4.22 -19.18 -41.47
C THR A 526 3.25 -18.10 -41.95
N LYS A 527 3.20 -16.95 -41.26
CA LYS A 527 2.37 -15.80 -41.68
C LYS A 527 2.80 -15.21 -43.02
N LEU A 528 4.09 -15.18 -43.31
CA LEU A 528 4.60 -14.77 -44.62
C LEU A 528 4.12 -15.73 -45.71
N THR A 529 4.24 -17.04 -45.48
CA THR A 529 3.72 -18.07 -46.40
C THR A 529 2.21 -17.95 -46.61
N ASP A 530 1.43 -17.68 -45.56
CA ASP A 530 -0.01 -17.44 -45.67
C ASP A 530 -0.31 -16.19 -46.51
N ALA A 531 0.45 -15.10 -46.32
CA ALA A 531 0.34 -13.87 -47.10
C ALA A 531 0.70 -14.11 -48.59
N GLU A 532 1.72 -14.90 -48.87
CA GLU A 532 2.12 -15.32 -50.22
C GLU A 532 1.06 -16.21 -50.88
N ASN A 533 0.44 -17.10 -50.11
CA ASN A 533 -0.61 -18.01 -50.54
C ASN A 533 -2.02 -17.42 -50.52
N MET A 534 -2.18 -16.14 -50.13
CA MET A 534 -3.48 -15.47 -50.18
C MET A 534 -4.10 -15.64 -51.57
N GLN A 535 -5.34 -16.15 -51.57
CA GLN A 535 -6.16 -16.37 -52.75
C GLN A 535 -7.27 -15.32 -52.83
N LYS A 536 -7.66 -15.01 -54.06
CA LYS A 536 -8.67 -14.01 -54.39
C LYS A 536 -10.07 -14.50 -53.97
N TYR A 537 -10.80 -13.72 -53.17
CA TYR A 537 -12.22 -13.98 -52.90
C TYR A 537 -13.10 -13.47 -54.05
N SER A 538 -14.23 -14.13 -54.32
CA SER A 538 -15.04 -13.84 -55.51
C SER A 538 -15.67 -12.44 -55.56
N TRP A 539 -15.67 -11.69 -54.45
CA TRP A 539 -16.24 -10.35 -54.33
C TRP A 539 -15.19 -9.22 -54.33
N GLU A 540 -13.89 -9.55 -54.38
CA GLU A 540 -12.82 -8.55 -54.33
C GLU A 540 -12.42 -8.08 -55.74
N THR A 541 -12.29 -6.75 -55.92
CA THR A 541 -11.73 -6.15 -57.14
C THR A 541 -10.21 -6.36 -57.18
N ASP A 542 -9.67 -6.85 -58.30
CA ASP A 542 -8.27 -7.33 -58.43
C ASP A 542 -7.21 -6.39 -57.83
N GLU A 543 -7.28 -5.10 -58.14
CA GLU A 543 -6.25 -4.14 -57.75
C GLU A 543 -6.18 -3.93 -56.22
N ARG A 544 -7.32 -3.92 -55.53
CA ARG A 544 -7.38 -3.81 -54.05
C ARG A 544 -6.87 -5.07 -53.36
N PHE A 545 -7.02 -6.23 -53.98
CA PHE A 545 -6.46 -7.47 -53.47
C PHE A 545 -4.93 -7.49 -53.60
N GLN A 546 -4.39 -7.10 -54.76
CA GLN A 546 -2.95 -7.03 -54.96
C GLN A 546 -2.27 -6.04 -53.99
N THR A 547 -2.87 -4.87 -53.77
CA THR A 547 -2.32 -3.89 -52.81
C THR A 547 -2.30 -4.40 -51.37
N ARG A 548 -3.36 -5.09 -50.91
CA ARG A 548 -3.40 -5.67 -49.55
C ARG A 548 -2.44 -6.84 -49.41
N LYS A 549 -2.36 -7.71 -50.41
CA LYS A 549 -1.40 -8.83 -50.46
C LYS A 549 0.04 -8.31 -50.38
N ALA A 550 0.38 -7.30 -51.19
CA ALA A 550 1.69 -6.67 -51.16
C ALA A 550 2.01 -5.99 -49.81
N ALA A 551 1.05 -5.30 -49.20
CA ALA A 551 1.22 -4.69 -47.88
C ALA A 551 1.40 -5.75 -46.77
N ALA A 552 0.64 -6.85 -46.83
CA ALA A 552 0.76 -7.97 -45.90
C ALA A 552 2.14 -8.63 -46.02
N ILE A 553 2.59 -8.96 -47.24
CA ILE A 553 3.93 -9.52 -47.52
C ILE A 553 5.02 -8.59 -47.02
N LYS A 554 4.93 -7.29 -47.29
CA LYS A 554 5.93 -6.31 -46.82
C LYS A 554 6.03 -6.32 -45.29
N THR A 555 4.88 -6.24 -44.61
CA THR A 555 4.81 -6.22 -43.15
C THR A 555 5.34 -7.51 -42.52
N THR A 556 4.96 -8.66 -43.06
CA THR A 556 5.43 -9.96 -42.55
C THR A 556 6.90 -10.22 -42.89
N THR A 557 7.41 -9.70 -44.00
CA THR A 557 8.86 -9.74 -44.34
C THR A 557 9.68 -8.95 -43.34
N GLU A 558 9.24 -7.73 -42.98
CA GLU A 558 9.88 -6.93 -41.93
C GLU A 558 9.81 -7.66 -40.56
N GLN A 559 8.69 -8.32 -40.26
CA GLN A 559 8.55 -9.12 -39.04
C GLN A 559 9.48 -10.34 -39.00
N VAL A 560 9.69 -11.03 -40.13
CA VAL A 560 10.66 -12.13 -40.25
C VAL A 560 12.08 -11.61 -40.05
N ALA A 561 12.45 -10.49 -40.68
CA ALA A 561 13.78 -9.89 -40.52
C ALA A 561 14.07 -9.50 -39.07
N ASN A 562 13.10 -8.89 -38.37
CA ASN A 562 13.22 -8.55 -36.96
C ASN A 562 13.33 -9.79 -36.06
N SER A 563 12.55 -10.84 -36.36
CA SER A 563 12.60 -12.10 -35.60
C SER A 563 13.93 -12.83 -35.80
N GLN A 564 14.48 -12.80 -37.01
CA GLN A 564 15.79 -13.39 -37.32
C GLN A 564 16.91 -12.63 -36.64
N ALA A 565 16.91 -11.28 -36.68
CA ALA A 565 17.88 -10.46 -35.97
C ALA A 565 17.85 -10.72 -34.45
N THR A 566 16.66 -10.95 -33.89
CA THR A 566 16.49 -11.33 -32.47
C THR A 566 17.12 -12.68 -32.18
N LEU A 567 16.86 -13.70 -33.02
CA LEU A 567 17.46 -15.03 -32.88
C LEU A 567 18.98 -14.99 -32.98
N ASP A 568 19.53 -14.28 -33.97
CA ASP A 568 20.96 -14.16 -34.19
C ASP A 568 21.66 -13.47 -33.02
N ASN A 569 21.03 -12.43 -32.45
CA ASN A 569 21.52 -11.76 -31.26
C ASN A 569 21.54 -12.69 -30.05
N ILE A 570 20.47 -13.47 -29.81
CA ILE A 570 20.41 -14.43 -28.69
C ILE A 570 21.43 -15.54 -28.86
N GLN A 571 21.62 -16.06 -30.08
CA GLN A 571 22.62 -17.09 -30.36
C GLN A 571 24.04 -16.55 -30.15
N LYS A 572 24.33 -15.35 -30.64
CA LYS A 572 25.61 -14.67 -30.41
C LYS A 572 25.89 -14.44 -28.92
N LEU A 573 24.86 -14.14 -28.13
CA LEU A 573 24.95 -14.01 -26.67
C LEU A 573 25.20 -15.36 -25.97
N SER A 574 24.60 -16.44 -26.46
CA SER A 574 24.86 -17.81 -25.99
C SER A 574 26.30 -18.25 -26.27
N ASP A 575 26.83 -17.90 -27.44
CA ASP A 575 28.15 -18.35 -27.90
C ASP A 575 29.31 -17.56 -27.26
N ALA A 576 29.04 -16.35 -26.75
CA ALA A 576 30.06 -15.43 -26.25
C ALA A 576 30.65 -15.76 -24.87
N GLY A 577 30.09 -16.72 -24.11
CA GLY A 577 30.64 -17.14 -22.81
C GLY A 577 30.83 -15.98 -21.82
N GLU A 578 29.76 -15.61 -21.12
CA GLU A 578 29.70 -14.53 -20.11
C GLU A 578 29.97 -13.10 -20.61
N GLN A 579 29.06 -12.54 -21.41
CA GLN A 579 28.74 -11.10 -21.35
C GLN A 579 27.23 -10.91 -21.47
N LYS A 580 26.56 -10.73 -20.33
CA LYS A 580 25.11 -10.94 -20.17
C LYS A 580 24.38 -9.61 -20.09
N GLN A 581 23.61 -9.31 -21.13
CA GLN A 581 22.71 -8.14 -21.19
C GLN A 581 21.47 -8.40 -20.34
N SER A 582 21.24 -7.58 -19.31
CA SER A 582 19.91 -7.49 -18.70
C SER A 582 19.30 -6.15 -19.10
N ALA A 583 18.15 -6.23 -19.77
CA ALA A 583 17.42 -5.06 -20.22
C ALA A 583 16.19 -4.87 -19.34
N PHE A 584 16.19 -3.83 -18.51
CA PHE A 584 14.94 -3.32 -17.95
C PHE A 584 14.31 -2.35 -18.93
N ILE A 585 12.98 -2.36 -18.99
CA ILE A 585 12.22 -1.42 -19.81
C ILE A 585 11.25 -0.65 -18.93
N VAL A 586 11.25 0.68 -19.05
CA VAL A 586 10.23 1.55 -18.48
C VAL A 586 9.47 2.19 -19.64
N LYS A 587 8.25 1.71 -19.87
CA LYS A 587 7.32 2.24 -20.86
C LYS A 587 6.45 3.31 -20.25
N LEU A 588 6.39 4.47 -20.92
CA LEU A 588 5.66 5.65 -20.50
C LEU A 588 4.60 5.97 -21.53
N THR A 589 3.34 5.84 -21.14
CA THR A 589 2.24 5.88 -22.10
C THR A 589 0.94 6.37 -21.48
N SER A 590 0.27 7.32 -22.14
CA SER A 590 -1.05 7.79 -21.73
C SER A 590 -2.13 6.74 -22.02
N ASP A 591 -1.99 5.99 -23.10
CA ASP A 591 -3.03 5.11 -23.66
C ASP A 591 -2.66 3.62 -23.72
N GLY A 592 -1.46 3.24 -23.26
CA GLY A 592 -0.93 1.87 -23.34
C GLY A 592 -0.24 1.52 -24.65
N LYS A 593 -0.35 2.36 -25.68
CA LYS A 593 0.11 2.09 -27.05
C LYS A 593 1.20 3.08 -27.46
N ALA A 594 0.89 4.37 -27.42
CA ALA A 594 1.81 5.45 -27.77
C ALA A 594 2.88 5.61 -26.69
N ASN A 595 4.13 5.80 -27.09
CA ASN A 595 5.23 6.13 -26.18
C ASN A 595 5.26 7.65 -25.92
N ASP A 596 4.14 8.20 -25.44
CA ASP A 596 3.89 9.64 -25.29
C ASP A 596 4.03 10.15 -23.85
N GLY A 597 4.16 9.25 -22.87
CA GLY A 597 4.47 9.60 -21.49
C GLY A 597 5.90 10.11 -21.34
N THR A 598 6.19 10.76 -20.20
CA THR A 598 7.48 11.41 -19.95
C THR A 598 8.12 10.93 -18.65
N LEU A 599 9.44 10.71 -18.69
CA LEU A 599 10.30 10.58 -17.51
C LEU A 599 10.99 11.92 -17.28
N GLU A 600 10.69 12.55 -16.14
CA GLU A 600 11.39 13.76 -15.68
C GLU A 600 12.50 13.36 -14.70
N ASN A 601 13.76 13.55 -15.10
CA ASN A 601 14.93 13.15 -14.32
C ASN A 601 15.57 14.34 -13.60
N GLY A 602 15.13 14.65 -12.38
CA GLY A 602 15.83 15.51 -11.42
C GLY A 602 16.53 14.74 -10.29
N GLY A 603 16.67 13.42 -10.46
CA GLY A 603 17.28 12.51 -9.49
C GLY A 603 18.49 11.77 -10.07
N VAL A 604 18.62 10.48 -9.74
CA VAL A 604 19.67 9.59 -10.21
C VAL A 604 19.05 8.39 -10.91
N ILE A 605 19.48 8.12 -12.13
CA ILE A 605 19.29 6.82 -12.79
C ILE A 605 20.59 6.04 -12.59
N ASN A 606 20.52 4.90 -11.89
CA ASN A 606 21.69 4.07 -11.61
C ASN A 606 21.71 2.83 -12.48
N LEU A 607 22.74 2.68 -13.31
CA LEU A 607 23.08 1.46 -14.03
C LEU A 607 24.36 0.80 -13.52
N ALA A 608 25.18 1.54 -12.75
CA ALA A 608 26.48 1.06 -12.33
C ALA A 608 26.38 -0.05 -11.26
N ASN A 609 26.90 -1.23 -11.56
CA ASN A 609 26.96 -2.40 -10.68
C ASN A 609 28.24 -3.24 -10.78
N ASP A 610 29.37 -2.65 -11.18
CA ASP A 610 30.69 -3.30 -11.35
C ASP A 610 30.89 -4.11 -12.65
N ARG A 611 29.87 -4.18 -13.50
CA ARG A 611 29.92 -4.77 -14.84
C ARG A 611 29.57 -3.74 -15.88
N THR A 612 29.78 -4.08 -17.14
CA THR A 612 29.37 -3.27 -18.29
C THR A 612 28.35 -4.02 -19.13
N ASN A 613 27.66 -3.29 -20.01
CA ASN A 613 26.66 -3.78 -20.97
C ASN A 613 25.25 -3.97 -20.39
N ASP A 614 24.98 -3.40 -19.22
CA ASP A 614 23.62 -3.30 -18.73
C ASP A 614 22.83 -2.26 -19.53
N THR A 615 21.54 -2.52 -19.76
CA THR A 615 20.70 -1.64 -20.56
C THR A 615 19.43 -1.26 -19.81
N LEU A 616 19.12 0.03 -19.76
CA LEU A 616 17.79 0.51 -19.42
C LEU A 616 17.18 1.17 -20.64
N THR A 617 15.99 0.72 -21.03
CA THR A 617 15.22 1.32 -22.12
C THR A 617 14.07 2.14 -21.56
N ILE A 618 13.99 3.40 -21.95
CA ILE A 618 12.87 4.30 -21.72
C ILE A 618 12.04 4.34 -23.01
N GLU A 619 10.90 3.67 -22.99
CA GLU A 619 9.92 3.73 -24.06
C GLU A 619 8.97 4.92 -23.84
N GLY A 620 9.44 6.12 -24.16
CA GLY A 620 8.71 7.37 -23.95
C GLY A 620 9.61 8.57 -24.17
N ASN A 621 9.10 9.75 -23.81
CA ASN A 621 9.89 10.97 -23.78
C ASN A 621 10.75 11.05 -22.51
N TYR A 622 11.87 11.74 -22.62
CA TYR A 622 12.82 11.96 -21.55
C TYR A 622 13.09 13.45 -21.37
N LYS A 623 13.07 13.91 -20.12
CA LYS A 623 13.37 15.30 -19.78
C LYS A 623 14.34 15.34 -18.60
N GLY A 624 15.57 15.74 -18.87
CA GLY A 624 16.56 16.03 -17.83
C GLY A 624 16.20 17.30 -17.06
N SER A 625 16.18 17.24 -15.74
CA SER A 625 15.96 18.37 -14.83
C SER A 625 17.15 18.50 -13.87
N ASP A 626 18.35 18.60 -14.45
CA ASP A 626 19.65 18.53 -13.75
C ASP A 626 19.90 17.20 -13.02
N GLY A 627 19.29 16.12 -13.51
CA GLY A 627 19.50 14.77 -12.99
C GLY A 627 20.86 14.17 -13.35
N THR A 628 21.12 12.98 -12.81
CA THR A 628 22.34 12.22 -13.01
C THR A 628 22.03 10.85 -13.63
N LEU A 629 22.91 10.37 -14.51
CA LEU A 629 22.96 8.99 -15.01
C LEU A 629 24.29 8.38 -14.59
N LYS A 630 24.28 7.28 -13.82
CA LYS A 630 25.50 6.55 -13.44
C LYS A 630 25.68 5.31 -14.32
N VAL A 631 26.85 5.16 -14.92
CA VAL A 631 27.20 4.05 -15.83
C VAL A 631 28.58 3.50 -15.51
N ASN A 632 28.76 2.20 -15.65
CA ASN A 632 30.07 1.60 -15.80
C ASN A 632 30.49 1.65 -17.27
N THR A 633 31.75 2.01 -17.51
CA THR A 633 32.38 1.99 -18.83
C THR A 633 33.78 1.42 -18.69
N GLU A 634 34.15 0.49 -19.57
CA GLU A 634 35.50 -0.02 -19.72
C GLU A 634 36.00 0.31 -21.13
N TRP A 635 37.20 0.88 -21.25
CA TRP A 635 37.79 1.30 -22.52
C TRP A 635 39.28 0.95 -22.57
N ASN A 636 39.64 0.05 -23.49
CA ASN A 636 40.99 -0.47 -23.65
C ASN A 636 41.61 -0.09 -25.01
N SER A 637 42.92 0.15 -25.02
CA SER A 637 43.73 0.41 -26.22
C SER A 637 44.09 -0.91 -26.95
N PRO A 638 44.23 -0.91 -28.29
CA PRO A 638 43.99 0.21 -29.19
C PRO A 638 42.50 0.54 -29.31
N GLY A 639 42.11 1.82 -29.19
CA GLY A 639 40.73 2.22 -29.45
C GLY A 639 40.42 2.29 -30.96
N ASP A 640 39.15 2.47 -31.31
CA ASP A 640 38.74 2.85 -32.67
C ASP A 640 37.56 3.84 -32.64
N VAL A 641 37.16 4.35 -33.80
CA VAL A 641 36.05 5.31 -33.94
C VAL A 641 34.68 4.69 -33.64
N ALA A 642 34.59 3.36 -33.67
CA ALA A 642 33.36 2.61 -33.47
C ALA A 642 33.16 2.20 -31.99
N GLY A 643 34.20 2.29 -31.17
CA GLY A 643 34.21 1.83 -29.79
C GLY A 643 34.39 0.33 -29.64
N SER A 644 34.93 -0.38 -30.63
CA SER A 644 34.94 -1.86 -30.66
C SER A 644 35.78 -2.50 -29.54
N ASN A 645 36.70 -1.75 -28.92
CA ASN A 645 37.53 -2.18 -27.78
C ASN A 645 37.08 -1.54 -26.46
N SER A 646 35.78 -1.27 -26.35
CA SER A 646 35.14 -0.72 -25.16
C SER A 646 33.79 -1.39 -24.94
N THR A 647 33.37 -1.45 -23.67
CA THR A 647 32.03 -1.87 -23.25
C THR A 647 31.49 -0.84 -22.27
N SER A 648 30.17 -0.63 -22.28
CA SER A 648 29.53 0.33 -21.38
C SER A 648 28.10 -0.08 -21.08
N ASP A 649 27.62 0.33 -19.92
CA ASP A 649 26.19 0.41 -19.70
C ASP A 649 25.57 1.45 -20.62
N LYS A 650 24.29 1.24 -20.95
CA LYS A 650 23.58 2.03 -21.94
C LYS A 650 22.17 2.41 -21.49
N LEU A 651 21.87 3.71 -21.57
CA LEU A 651 20.50 4.22 -21.53
C LEU A 651 19.97 4.36 -22.96
N VAL A 652 18.82 3.76 -23.27
CA VAL A 652 18.15 3.89 -24.57
C VAL A 652 16.84 4.66 -24.38
N ILE A 653 16.61 5.70 -25.16
CA ILE A 653 15.38 6.50 -25.16
C ILE A 653 14.73 6.39 -26.53
N THR A 654 13.49 5.87 -26.59
CA THR A 654 12.81 5.69 -27.87
C THR A 654 12.06 6.94 -28.35
N GLY A 655 11.68 7.83 -27.44
CA GLY A 655 10.99 9.09 -27.73
C GLY A 655 11.95 10.28 -27.79
N ASN A 656 11.41 11.48 -27.61
CA ASN A 656 12.20 12.71 -27.64
C ASN A 656 12.97 12.89 -26.32
N ALA A 657 14.15 13.50 -26.39
CA ALA A 657 14.95 13.88 -25.24
C ALA A 657 15.14 15.39 -25.18
N GLU A 658 14.94 15.97 -24.00
CA GLU A 658 15.21 17.39 -23.74
C GLU A 658 15.77 17.60 -22.33
N GLY A 659 16.09 18.86 -22.00
CA GLY A 659 16.56 19.24 -20.67
C GLY A 659 18.05 18.98 -20.46
N LYS A 660 18.48 18.72 -19.22
CA LYS A 660 19.90 18.50 -18.89
C LYS A 660 20.09 17.34 -17.90
N THR A 661 21.03 16.46 -18.22
CA THR A 661 21.45 15.32 -17.41
C THR A 661 22.97 15.21 -17.39
N THR A 662 23.54 14.98 -16.20
CA THR A 662 24.96 14.71 -16.03
C THR A 662 25.21 13.20 -16.10
N VAL A 663 26.06 12.75 -17.01
CA VAL A 663 26.51 11.36 -17.10
C VAL A 663 27.78 11.21 -16.27
N LEU A 664 27.72 10.28 -15.33
CA LEU A 664 28.79 9.99 -14.38
C LEU A 664 29.31 8.58 -14.63
N SER A 665 30.57 8.48 -15.06
CA SER A 665 31.23 7.18 -15.13
C SER A 665 31.56 6.70 -13.71
N VAL A 666 31.42 5.40 -13.48
CA VAL A 666 31.76 4.74 -12.22
C VAL A 666 32.64 3.54 -12.56
N THR A 667 33.74 3.38 -11.85
CA THR A 667 34.62 2.21 -12.02
C THR A 667 34.03 0.97 -11.35
N LYS A 668 34.59 -0.22 -11.64
CA LYS A 668 34.30 -1.47 -10.91
C LYS A 668 34.56 -1.35 -9.41
N ALA A 669 35.49 -0.48 -9.02
CA ALA A 669 35.80 -0.18 -7.62
C ALA A 669 34.84 0.87 -6.99
N GLY A 670 33.84 1.37 -7.73
CA GLY A 670 32.88 2.36 -7.25
C GLY A 670 33.37 3.80 -7.26
N VAL A 671 34.53 4.08 -7.89
CA VAL A 671 35.06 5.45 -7.99
C VAL A 671 34.39 6.19 -9.15
N GLU A 672 33.79 7.34 -8.84
CA GLU A 672 33.09 8.20 -9.80
C GLU A 672 34.07 9.06 -10.63
N ASN A 673 33.64 9.47 -11.83
CA ASN A 673 34.41 10.25 -12.82
C ASN A 673 35.69 9.58 -13.32
N ILE A 674 35.77 8.26 -13.21
CA ILE A 674 36.85 7.45 -13.78
C ILE A 674 36.22 6.36 -14.65
N ILE A 675 36.84 6.08 -15.79
CA ILE A 675 36.51 4.98 -16.71
C ILE A 675 37.58 3.90 -16.53
N ASP A 676 37.17 2.64 -16.45
CA ASP A 676 38.10 1.51 -16.34
C ASP A 676 38.82 1.26 -17.67
N GLY A 677 40.02 0.68 -17.58
CA GLY A 677 40.83 0.30 -18.74
C GLY A 677 42.05 1.21 -18.97
N THR A 678 42.85 0.84 -19.97
CA THR A 678 44.09 1.54 -20.32
C THR A 678 44.01 2.09 -21.74
N ILE A 679 43.91 3.41 -21.87
CA ILE A 679 44.18 4.07 -23.15
C ILE A 679 45.69 4.33 -23.30
N GLY A 680 46.21 4.15 -24.51
CA GLY A 680 47.65 4.01 -24.75
C GLY A 680 48.40 5.33 -24.66
N SER A 681 47.90 6.37 -25.31
CA SER A 681 48.36 7.76 -25.14
C SER A 681 47.36 8.73 -25.76
N ILE A 682 47.38 10.00 -25.32
CA ILE A 682 46.57 11.07 -25.94
C ILE A 682 46.77 11.10 -27.47
N ALA A 683 48.00 10.86 -27.96
CA ALA A 683 48.29 10.90 -29.39
C ALA A 683 47.79 9.66 -30.17
N ALA A 684 47.78 8.49 -29.54
CA ALA A 684 47.38 7.23 -30.18
C ALA A 684 45.85 7.09 -30.28
N ASP A 685 45.12 7.59 -29.29
CA ASP A 685 43.68 7.36 -29.14
C ASP A 685 42.85 8.67 -29.31
N LEU A 686 43.45 9.78 -29.79
CA LEU A 686 42.77 11.09 -29.90
C LEU A 686 41.47 11.05 -30.71
N ASN A 687 41.38 10.15 -31.69
CA ASN A 687 40.22 9.97 -32.56
C ASN A 687 39.40 8.73 -32.21
N ALA A 688 39.74 8.02 -31.13
CA ALA A 688 39.02 6.85 -30.68
C ALA A 688 37.88 7.24 -29.74
N ASN A 689 36.85 6.40 -29.71
CA ASN A 689 35.65 6.59 -28.90
C ASN A 689 35.44 5.38 -27.98
N SER A 690 34.75 5.58 -26.87
CA SER A 690 34.22 4.46 -26.07
C SER A 690 33.01 3.81 -26.77
N ALA A 691 32.51 2.74 -26.16
CA ALA A 691 31.16 2.25 -26.42
C ALA A 691 30.11 3.32 -26.13
N ILE A 692 28.94 3.17 -26.75
CA ILE A 692 27.80 4.08 -26.60
C ILE A 692 27.25 3.98 -25.16
N VAL A 693 27.02 5.13 -24.54
CA VAL A 693 26.47 5.24 -23.17
C VAL A 693 25.03 5.72 -23.14
N VAL A 694 24.62 6.53 -24.11
CA VAL A 694 23.22 6.95 -24.30
C VAL A 694 22.86 6.88 -25.78
N GLU A 695 21.66 6.39 -26.07
CA GLU A 695 21.09 6.31 -27.41
C GLU A 695 19.69 6.98 -27.40
N VAL A 696 19.51 8.03 -28.20
CA VAL A 696 18.21 8.71 -28.38
C VAL A 696 17.71 8.44 -29.79
N LYS A 697 16.61 7.70 -29.92
CA LYS A 697 16.00 7.35 -31.21
C LYS A 697 14.98 8.37 -31.72
N GLY A 698 14.42 9.20 -30.83
CA GLY A 698 13.62 10.35 -31.20
C GLY A 698 14.48 11.60 -31.39
N THR A 699 13.86 12.77 -31.32
CA THR A 699 14.59 14.04 -31.43
C THR A 699 15.26 14.37 -30.10
N ASP A 700 16.57 14.64 -30.14
CA ASP A 700 17.27 15.33 -29.05
C ASP A 700 17.19 16.86 -29.29
N ALA A 701 16.51 17.56 -28.38
CA ALA A 701 16.21 18.99 -28.53
C ALA A 701 17.45 19.90 -28.42
N ALA A 702 18.50 19.45 -27.72
CA ALA A 702 19.73 20.21 -27.57
C ALA A 702 20.96 19.28 -27.55
N PRO A 703 21.27 18.66 -28.71
CA PRO A 703 22.33 17.66 -28.84
C PRO A 703 23.67 18.19 -28.29
N GLY A 704 24.30 17.45 -27.37
CA GLY A 704 25.57 17.82 -26.73
C GLY A 704 25.41 18.67 -25.45
N THR A 705 24.19 19.03 -25.08
CA THR A 705 23.86 19.65 -23.78
C THR A 705 22.81 18.88 -22.99
N THR A 706 21.97 18.08 -23.68
CA THR A 706 20.99 17.18 -23.05
C THR A 706 21.67 16.16 -22.14
N PHE A 707 22.74 15.56 -22.63
CA PHE A 707 23.65 14.74 -21.83
C PHE A 707 25.05 15.35 -21.87
N SER A 708 25.68 15.47 -20.71
CA SER A 708 27.03 16.03 -20.56
C SER A 708 27.78 15.29 -19.46
N GLY A 709 29.11 15.23 -19.54
CA GLY A 709 29.91 14.56 -18.54
C GLY A 709 31.40 14.72 -18.81
N THR A 710 32.21 14.56 -17.76
CA THR A 710 33.67 14.50 -17.83
C THR A 710 34.17 13.29 -17.05
N ALA A 711 35.21 12.63 -17.53
CA ALA A 711 35.81 11.49 -16.84
C ALA A 711 37.33 11.47 -17.01
N LYS A 712 38.00 10.51 -16.39
CA LYS A 712 39.44 10.26 -16.55
C LYS A 712 39.70 8.79 -16.77
N THR A 713 40.86 8.48 -17.34
CA THR A 713 41.42 7.12 -17.36
C THR A 713 42.86 7.19 -16.85
N SER A 714 43.54 6.06 -16.71
CA SER A 714 44.97 6.04 -16.38
C SER A 714 45.86 6.65 -17.47
N GLY A 715 45.36 6.83 -18.70
CA GLY A 715 46.15 7.25 -19.87
C GLY A 715 45.79 8.61 -20.50
N ALA A 716 44.56 9.13 -20.38
CA ALA A 716 44.22 10.51 -20.71
C ALA A 716 43.84 11.26 -19.44
N GLY A 717 44.50 12.40 -19.21
CA GLY A 717 44.26 13.24 -18.05
C GLY A 717 42.82 13.75 -17.92
N GLU A 718 42.06 13.80 -19.02
CA GLU A 718 40.64 14.19 -19.05
C GLU A 718 39.94 13.67 -20.33
N LEU A 719 38.69 13.23 -20.16
CA LEU A 719 37.75 12.80 -21.20
C LEU A 719 36.47 13.64 -21.11
N GLN A 720 35.77 13.79 -22.21
CA GLN A 720 34.46 14.44 -22.29
C GLN A 720 33.44 13.52 -22.94
N LEU A 721 32.17 13.69 -22.57
CA LEU A 721 31.07 13.07 -23.28
C LEU A 721 30.80 13.85 -24.58
N ALA A 722 30.94 13.17 -25.71
CA ALA A 722 30.64 13.70 -27.04
C ALA A 722 29.44 12.94 -27.64
N GLN A 723 29.00 13.39 -28.81
CA GLN A 723 27.88 12.80 -29.53
C GLN A 723 28.16 12.65 -31.02
N ARG A 724 27.35 11.83 -31.69
CA ARG A 724 27.23 11.79 -33.16
C ARG A 724 25.80 11.50 -33.57
N ASP A 725 25.45 11.92 -34.78
CA ASP A 725 24.25 11.41 -35.46
C ASP A 725 24.61 10.13 -36.21
N ASN A 726 23.82 9.08 -36.00
CA ASN A 726 23.92 7.81 -36.72
C ASN A 726 22.55 7.48 -37.32
N ASN A 727 22.30 8.00 -38.53
CA ASN A 727 21.05 7.79 -39.27
C ASN A 727 19.81 8.26 -38.51
N GLY A 728 19.87 9.45 -37.89
CA GLY A 728 18.77 10.02 -37.12
C GLY A 728 18.66 9.49 -35.69
N VAL A 729 19.60 8.65 -35.24
CA VAL A 729 19.79 8.29 -33.83
C VAL A 729 20.94 9.13 -33.27
N THR A 730 20.70 9.83 -32.16
CA THR A 730 21.77 10.55 -31.45
C THR A 730 22.46 9.60 -30.48
N GLU A 731 23.75 9.36 -30.68
CA GLU A 731 24.57 8.46 -29.85
C GLU A 731 25.58 9.26 -29.04
N TYR A 732 25.65 9.03 -27.73
CA TYR A 732 26.63 9.62 -26.83
C TYR A 732 27.72 8.62 -26.44
N TYR A 733 28.96 9.07 -26.37
CA TYR A 733 30.15 8.27 -26.06
C TYR A 733 31.26 9.13 -25.44
N TRP A 734 32.21 8.52 -24.75
CA TRP A 734 33.37 9.21 -24.21
C TRP A 734 34.45 9.36 -25.28
N THR A 735 35.10 10.53 -25.32
CA THR A 735 36.24 10.83 -26.21
C THR A 735 37.29 11.66 -25.49
N ILE A 736 38.52 11.67 -26.01
CA ILE A 736 39.64 12.42 -25.43
C ILE A 736 39.44 13.92 -25.69
N THR A 737 39.57 14.73 -24.63
CA THR A 737 39.58 16.18 -24.79
C THR A 737 40.95 16.61 -25.31
N ALA A 738 41.01 17.10 -26.56
CA ALA A 738 42.21 17.73 -27.08
C ALA A 738 42.47 19.04 -26.32
N VAL A 739 43.31 18.99 -25.29
CA VAL A 739 43.81 20.21 -24.64
C VAL A 739 44.63 20.99 -25.66
N ASN A 740 44.06 22.08 -26.19
CA ASN A 740 44.85 23.09 -26.88
C ASN A 740 45.73 23.73 -25.79
N PRO A 741 47.06 23.57 -25.80
CA PRO A 741 47.91 24.07 -24.71
C PRO A 741 47.74 25.58 -24.64
N THR A 742 47.13 26.08 -23.57
CA THR A 742 47.17 27.51 -23.28
C THR A 742 48.64 27.89 -23.04
N PRO A 743 49.12 28.99 -23.64
CA PRO A 743 50.50 29.43 -23.44
C PRO A 743 50.79 29.57 -21.95
N PRO A 744 51.95 29.10 -21.45
CA PRO A 744 52.27 29.18 -20.03
C PRO A 744 52.12 30.62 -19.57
N THR A 745 51.25 30.84 -18.58
CA THR A 745 51.11 32.13 -17.93
C THR A 745 52.46 32.47 -17.29
N PRO A 746 53.03 33.68 -17.51
CA PRO A 746 54.33 34.03 -16.99
C PRO A 746 54.35 33.86 -15.46
N THR A 747 55.37 33.16 -14.98
CA THR A 747 55.58 32.83 -13.57
C THR A 747 55.57 34.11 -12.74
N PRO A 748 54.68 34.28 -11.74
CA PRO A 748 54.75 35.43 -10.85
C PRO A 748 56.05 35.37 -10.05
N THR A 749 56.76 36.50 -10.03
CA THR A 749 58.01 36.74 -9.29
C THR A 749 57.85 36.31 -7.82
N PRO A 750 58.81 35.58 -7.22
CA PRO A 750 58.68 35.10 -5.85
C PRO A 750 58.51 36.28 -4.89
N THR A 751 57.38 36.28 -4.18
CA THR A 751 57.13 37.21 -3.08
C THR A 751 57.86 36.69 -1.85
N PRO A 752 58.60 37.52 -1.09
CA PRO A 752 59.37 37.07 0.06
C PRO A 752 58.49 36.36 1.09
N THR A 753 58.97 35.21 1.54
CA THR A 753 58.32 34.29 2.47
C THR A 753 58.14 34.97 3.84
N PRO A 754 56.91 35.10 4.38
CA PRO A 754 56.73 35.55 5.75
C PRO A 754 57.27 34.49 6.73
N THR A 755 58.01 34.98 7.72
CA THR A 755 58.64 34.26 8.82
C THR A 755 57.62 33.36 9.57
N PRO A 756 57.97 32.12 9.96
CA PRO A 756 57.04 31.22 10.63
C PRO A 756 56.61 31.79 12.00
N THR A 757 55.30 31.98 12.14
CA THR A 757 54.65 32.26 13.43
C THR A 757 54.77 31.01 14.32
N PRO A 758 55.17 31.14 15.60
CA PRO A 758 55.35 29.99 16.49
C PRO A 758 54.05 29.19 16.64
N THR A 759 54.17 27.88 16.48
CA THR A 759 53.10 26.89 16.61
C THR A 759 52.53 26.92 18.04
N PRO A 760 51.21 27.10 18.24
CA PRO A 760 50.62 26.98 19.56
C PRO A 760 50.79 25.56 20.09
N THR A 761 51.24 25.48 21.34
CA THR A 761 51.48 24.26 22.11
C THR A 761 50.19 23.43 22.20
N PRO A 762 50.22 22.10 22.07
CA PRO A 762 49.02 21.27 22.19
C PRO A 762 48.40 21.43 23.58
N THR A 763 47.14 21.85 23.60
CA THR A 763 46.30 21.86 24.80
C THR A 763 46.13 20.41 25.28
N PRO A 764 46.34 20.10 26.57
CA PRO A 764 46.21 18.75 27.09
C PRO A 764 44.79 18.21 26.84
N THR A 765 44.74 16.97 26.35
CA THR A 765 43.51 16.21 26.14
C THR A 765 42.79 16.04 27.48
N PRO A 766 41.49 16.37 27.58
CA PRO A 766 40.73 16.15 28.80
C PRO A 766 40.72 14.65 29.14
N THR A 767 41.09 14.34 30.37
CA THR A 767 41.06 13.01 30.96
C THR A 767 39.61 12.48 30.95
N PRO A 768 39.36 11.23 30.56
CA PRO A 768 38.01 10.67 30.60
C PRO A 768 37.46 10.73 32.03
N THR A 769 36.31 11.37 32.18
CA THR A 769 35.54 11.39 33.42
C THR A 769 35.16 9.95 33.78
N PRO A 770 35.38 9.49 35.03
CA PRO A 770 35.01 8.14 35.44
C PRO A 770 33.50 7.92 35.26
N THR A 771 33.17 6.81 34.63
CA THR A 771 31.80 6.31 34.49
C THR A 771 31.16 6.19 35.88
N PRO A 772 29.95 6.74 36.11
CA PRO A 772 29.28 6.59 37.39
C PRO A 772 29.01 5.12 37.68
N THR A 773 29.48 4.66 38.83
CA THR A 773 29.21 3.34 39.40
C THR A 773 27.70 3.15 39.53
N PRO A 774 27.13 1.99 39.13
CA PRO A 774 25.70 1.73 39.32
C PRO A 774 25.34 1.82 40.79
N THR A 775 24.36 2.67 41.10
CA THR A 775 23.76 2.80 42.43
C THR A 775 23.16 1.46 42.83
N PRO A 776 23.44 0.92 44.03
CA PRO A 776 22.87 -0.35 44.48
C PRO A 776 21.34 -0.24 44.56
N THR A 777 20.67 -1.23 43.99
CA THR A 777 19.23 -1.43 44.06
C THR A 777 18.77 -1.44 45.52
N PRO A 778 17.77 -0.62 45.93
CA PRO A 778 17.28 -0.63 47.30
C PRO A 778 16.69 -2.00 47.66
N THR A 779 17.15 -2.52 48.80
CA THR A 779 16.64 -3.75 49.41
C THR A 779 15.16 -3.57 49.77
N PRO A 780 14.28 -4.56 49.49
CA PRO A 780 12.86 -4.44 49.80
C PRO A 780 12.62 -4.29 51.31
N THR A 781 11.95 -3.20 51.69
CA THR A 781 11.49 -2.92 53.05
C THR A 781 10.44 -3.95 53.48
N PRO A 782 10.54 -4.56 54.67
CA PRO A 782 9.54 -5.50 55.17
C PRO A 782 8.19 -4.80 55.43
N PRO A 783 7.05 -5.50 55.30
CA PRO A 783 5.72 -4.92 55.41
C PRO A 783 5.44 -4.46 56.86
N GLN A 784 5.16 -3.17 57.04
CA GLN A 784 4.70 -2.62 58.32
C GLN A 784 3.19 -2.80 58.49
N THR A 785 2.82 -3.27 59.68
CA THR A 785 1.46 -3.46 60.19
C THR A 785 0.74 -2.11 60.36
N PRO A 786 -0.55 -1.96 59.99
CA PRO A 786 -1.25 -0.69 60.12
C PRO A 786 -1.61 -0.37 61.58
N VAL A 787 -1.10 0.75 62.08
CA VAL A 787 -1.53 1.39 63.34
C VAL A 787 -2.53 2.48 63.01
N GLN A 788 -3.76 2.35 63.52
CA GLN A 788 -4.78 3.40 63.49
C GLN A 788 -4.35 4.59 64.34
N THR A 789 -4.35 5.81 63.79
CA THR A 789 -4.69 6.98 64.61
C THR A 789 -5.31 8.12 63.79
N SER A 790 -6.41 8.62 64.34
CA SER A 790 -7.28 9.71 63.92
C SER A 790 -6.58 11.06 63.75
N LEU A 791 -6.93 11.80 62.69
CA LEU A 791 -6.59 13.21 62.55
C LEU A 791 -7.87 14.07 62.40
N ARG A 792 -8.02 15.01 63.34
CA ARG A 792 -9.10 16.00 63.43
C ARG A 792 -8.87 17.15 62.45
N ILE A 793 -9.95 17.61 61.84
CA ILE A 793 -10.05 18.82 61.02
C ILE A 793 -10.05 20.07 61.91
N PRO A 794 -9.47 21.19 61.45
CA PRO A 794 -10.05 22.50 61.73
C PRO A 794 -10.40 23.28 60.46
N THR A 795 -11.58 23.91 60.54
CA THR A 795 -12.28 24.72 59.54
C THR A 795 -11.99 26.21 59.76
N ALA A 796 -11.78 27.01 58.70
CA ALA A 796 -12.17 28.44 58.56
C ALA A 796 -11.65 29.00 57.21
N LEU A 797 -12.55 29.46 56.31
CA LEU A 797 -12.87 30.88 55.98
C LEU A 797 -11.73 31.60 55.21
N ALA A 798 -11.90 32.38 54.14
CA ALA A 798 -13.03 33.04 53.50
C ALA A 798 -12.66 33.41 52.04
N ALA A 799 -13.67 33.76 51.25
CA ALA A 799 -13.60 34.21 49.86
C ALA A 799 -12.90 35.58 49.68
N THR A 800 -12.25 35.82 48.52
CA THR A 800 -12.48 37.04 47.70
C THR A 800 -11.97 36.87 46.26
N THR A 801 -12.79 37.38 45.34
CA THR A 801 -12.70 37.54 43.88
C THR A 801 -11.55 38.45 43.41
N LEU A 802 -10.97 38.21 42.22
CA LEU A 802 -10.79 39.26 41.17
C LEU A 802 -10.31 38.71 39.80
N HIS A 803 -10.73 39.45 38.78
CA HIS A 803 -10.75 39.19 37.34
C HIS A 803 -9.48 39.64 36.59
N PHE A 804 -9.49 39.33 35.28
CA PHE A 804 -8.70 39.81 34.11
C PHE A 804 -7.58 38.86 33.68
N SER A 805 -7.61 38.19 32.52
CA SER A 805 -7.90 38.53 31.10
C SER A 805 -6.64 38.83 30.29
N ASN A 806 -6.61 38.12 29.15
CA ASN A 806 -5.93 38.41 27.88
C ASN A 806 -4.46 38.04 27.65
N LYS A 807 -4.34 37.05 26.76
CA LYS A 807 -3.69 37.09 25.44
C LYS A 807 -2.17 37.30 25.34
N ALA A 808 -1.57 36.28 24.72
CA ALA A 808 -0.28 36.12 24.05
C ALA A 808 0.09 37.23 23.03
N PRO A 809 1.15 37.10 22.19
CA PRO A 809 2.45 36.39 22.29
C PRO A 809 3.64 37.36 22.03
N LEU A 810 4.90 36.94 22.24
CA LEU A 810 6.03 37.55 21.51
C LEU A 810 7.19 36.57 21.28
N PHE A 811 7.60 36.51 20.01
CA PHE A 811 8.79 35.86 19.46
C PHE A 811 10.09 36.39 20.09
N LEU A 812 11.11 35.54 20.27
CA LEU A 812 12.34 35.46 19.43
C LEU A 812 13.52 34.84 20.21
N LEU A 813 14.24 33.95 19.51
CA LEU A 813 15.57 33.37 19.75
C LEU A 813 16.45 34.03 20.85
N HIS A 814 17.12 33.21 21.65
CA HIS A 814 18.57 32.92 21.49
C HIS A 814 19.02 31.75 22.39
N ARG A 815 19.91 30.93 21.85
CA ARG A 815 20.67 29.84 22.52
C ARG A 815 21.48 30.40 23.70
N PHE A 816 21.61 29.65 24.79
CA PHE A 816 22.89 29.18 25.36
C PHE A 816 22.67 28.16 26.50
N HIS A 817 23.63 27.24 26.61
CA HIS A 817 23.73 26.08 27.51
C HIS A 817 24.03 26.41 28.99
N LEU A 818 24.02 25.34 29.80
CA LEU A 818 24.44 25.11 31.20
C LEU A 818 23.27 25.26 32.21
N THR A 819 22.85 24.24 32.96
CA THR A 819 23.49 23.02 33.48
C THR A 819 22.50 21.85 33.56
#